data_AF-A0A2D1KP97-F1
#
_entry.id   AF-A0A2D1KP97-F1
#
_cell.length_a   1.000
_cell.length_b   1.000
_cell.length_c   1.000
_cell.angle_alpha   90.00
_cell.angle_beta   90.00
_cell.angle_gamma   90.00
#
_symmetry.space_group_name_H-M   'P 1'
#
loop_
_entity.id
_entity.type
_entity.pdbx_description
1 polymer ?
#
loop_
_entity_poly.entity_id
_entity_poly.type
_entity_poly.pdbx_seq_one_letter_code
_entity_poly.pdbx_strand_id
1 'polypeptide(L)'
;MVWDEIEKIIKKMATNTEFKLTPRIVRVLNDVVQAEQIEGNFAYLYLNESPDLSTAIVAAFLILIENMLDNGVVDPVALDMETQLLFTPNSGKTQSVIFKGHGSVNGETNWILENVNKRGPYAGLQYSVDTQTFKAQVTASKDISIRSKQDIRKLFAEALGLANFSRTDEKEIIILVDKKILDYIEKIEFRLVDKKVKFGELISGQILKSTGVFREFKHTAKTSQPFITFVTNMATLEEYLADADVTAQSLYMIGNKWWKYSNAFIRKSLLELTEDQKINLRIIATTAIMMTPDNLQSLKPLNAVYAWFSDDSSVSDFRQIECLAVSNDQAETWQDIDQFIDQLHDMPEMMTLLRWLSLLRGTLLSTIVFRSKIGQEIFEKINDYLPFLQLDTDIEQELRNSLSLIIESKYPIALDNKLNQLGYDAHTLIVTSNQVSEEVRKNILDRRKQATVVGYDEAISESFYGRFKKMILINPRAFERRKWILADIAPNIKILYPSISLDRYRNSLRNDQYFIEQLLNLDWFKDGSADIIVNALKLAINDVGPIAYDLSIDNQDTTDEEQQVSYRSGRLIDSNADEPLTDPDTDRNDPLAFAQYQLSFKENHQARVLGTEHGKILVKRPNDFLEHIKISNVVVGDIVAYIKIEDCVEFYRNDFRKMTSDTEFRRKRLTDSVARQRDYYWKRKFLDFVSRNELGVDRLKELFAEHNYKRSVGFFQSWANVTKINFVPRDIEFIRVIGEIISDQSLVDEASDYHRASQQVRDKFQLDRQKELDQMEHIAISAAHYPISYLTVQNMVKINYKVNRAKTNCLLEGE
;
A
#
# COMPACT_ATOMS: atom_id res chain seq x y z
N MET A 1 16.55 -32.68 1.01
CA MET A 1 15.27 -33.41 1.08
C MET A 1 14.08 -32.50 0.78
N VAL A 2 13.70 -31.54 1.63
CA VAL A 2 12.60 -30.57 1.32
C VAL A 2 12.83 -29.88 -0.04
N TRP A 3 14.05 -29.38 -0.27
CA TRP A 3 14.45 -28.62 -1.45
C TRP A 3 14.42 -29.44 -2.75
N ASP A 4 14.87 -30.69 -2.70
CA ASP A 4 14.87 -31.59 -3.86
C ASP A 4 13.44 -31.90 -4.33
N GLU A 5 12.47 -31.97 -3.41
CA GLU A 5 11.06 -32.17 -3.73
C GLU A 5 10.41 -30.91 -4.31
N ILE A 6 10.82 -29.72 -3.85
CA ILE A 6 10.32 -28.45 -4.38
C ILE A 6 10.82 -28.21 -5.80
N GLU A 7 12.08 -28.55 -6.11
CA GLU A 7 12.57 -28.49 -7.49
C GLU A 7 11.74 -29.38 -8.43
N LYS A 8 11.29 -30.56 -7.97
CA LYS A 8 10.39 -31.41 -8.76
C LYS A 8 9.04 -30.74 -8.96
N ILE A 9 8.53 -30.01 -7.96
CA ILE A 9 7.28 -29.24 -8.08
C ILE A 9 7.45 -28.10 -9.08
N ILE A 10 8.53 -27.31 -9.00
CA ILE A 10 8.81 -26.22 -9.94
C ILE A 10 8.93 -26.77 -11.37
N LYS A 11 9.65 -27.88 -11.57
CA LYS A 11 9.73 -28.58 -12.87
C LYS A 11 8.36 -29.03 -13.37
N LYS A 12 7.51 -29.60 -12.50
CA LYS A 12 6.13 -29.98 -12.85
C LYS A 12 5.26 -28.77 -13.18
N MET A 13 5.37 -27.68 -12.42
CA MET A 13 4.66 -26.42 -12.72
C MET A 13 5.10 -25.83 -14.06
N ALA A 14 6.39 -25.93 -14.41
CA ALA A 14 6.91 -25.44 -15.69
C ALA A 14 6.35 -26.22 -16.89
N THR A 15 5.99 -27.49 -16.70
CA THR A 15 5.32 -28.30 -17.73
C THR A 15 3.81 -28.06 -17.84
N ASN A 16 3.19 -27.35 -16.90
CA ASN A 16 1.76 -27.07 -16.91
C ASN A 16 1.49 -25.75 -17.64
N THR A 17 0.71 -25.84 -18.72
CA THR A 17 0.38 -24.71 -19.62
C THR A 17 -0.40 -23.59 -18.94
N GLU A 18 -1.03 -23.84 -17.79
CA GLU A 18 -1.76 -22.83 -17.01
C GLU A 18 -0.83 -21.84 -16.30
N PHE A 19 0.40 -22.24 -15.96
CA PHE A 19 1.33 -21.38 -15.21
C PHE A 19 2.22 -20.50 -16.08
N LYS A 20 2.34 -20.79 -17.39
CA LYS A 20 3.19 -20.05 -18.35
C LYS A 20 4.56 -19.66 -17.77
N LEU A 21 5.25 -20.58 -17.09
CA LEU A 21 6.53 -20.27 -16.45
C LEU A 21 7.61 -20.05 -17.53
N THR A 22 8.14 -18.84 -17.60
CA THR A 22 9.32 -18.52 -18.40
C THR A 22 10.60 -18.99 -17.70
N PRO A 23 11.73 -19.17 -18.40
CA PRO A 23 13.01 -19.52 -17.76
C PRO A 23 13.40 -18.55 -16.64
N ARG A 24 13.03 -17.27 -16.78
CA ARG A 24 13.28 -16.23 -15.77
C ARG A 24 12.38 -16.37 -14.55
N ILE A 25 11.07 -16.65 -14.74
CA ILE A 25 10.21 -16.99 -13.60
C ILE A 25 10.73 -18.24 -12.89
N VAL A 26 11.13 -19.28 -13.62
CA VAL A 26 11.69 -20.50 -13.01
C VAL A 26 12.94 -20.20 -12.18
N ARG A 27 13.83 -19.34 -12.68
CA ARG A 27 14.97 -18.85 -11.90
C ARG A 27 14.52 -18.14 -10.63
N VAL A 28 13.61 -17.17 -10.73
CA VAL A 28 13.08 -16.45 -9.54
C VAL A 28 12.49 -17.42 -8.52
N LEU A 29 11.72 -18.43 -8.94
CA LEU A 29 11.18 -19.42 -8.02
C LEU A 29 12.27 -20.25 -7.34
N ASN A 30 13.30 -20.67 -8.08
CA ASN A 30 14.43 -21.39 -7.50
C ASN A 30 15.21 -20.51 -6.50
N ASP A 31 15.42 -19.24 -6.82
CA ASP A 31 16.14 -18.29 -5.98
C ASP A 31 15.36 -17.98 -4.69
N VAL A 32 14.03 -17.81 -4.77
CA VAL A 32 13.15 -17.69 -3.58
C VAL A 32 13.25 -18.93 -2.69
N VAL A 33 13.24 -20.13 -3.30
CA VAL A 33 13.39 -21.40 -2.58
C VAL A 33 14.77 -21.51 -1.92
N GLN A 34 15.84 -21.03 -2.56
CA GLN A 34 17.17 -20.96 -1.94
C GLN A 34 17.21 -19.94 -0.80
N ALA A 35 16.56 -18.79 -0.94
CA ALA A 35 16.51 -17.76 0.10
C ALA A 35 15.81 -18.25 1.38
N GLU A 36 14.88 -19.20 1.29
CA GLU A 36 14.26 -19.82 2.46
C GLU A 36 15.24 -20.60 3.36
N GLN A 37 16.45 -20.94 2.86
CA GLN A 37 17.51 -21.55 3.68
C GLN A 37 18.12 -20.55 4.69
N ILE A 38 17.80 -19.27 4.57
CA ILE A 38 18.28 -18.22 5.46
C ILE A 38 17.34 -18.11 6.65
N GLU A 39 17.91 -18.20 7.84
CA GLU A 39 17.19 -17.97 9.09
C GLU A 39 16.76 -16.50 9.21
N GLY A 40 15.48 -16.27 9.52
CA GLY A 40 14.92 -14.95 9.86
C GLY A 40 14.27 -14.20 8.71
N ASN A 41 14.48 -12.89 8.60
CA ASN A 41 13.74 -12.03 7.67
C ASN A 41 14.51 -11.82 6.35
N PHE A 42 13.86 -11.97 5.19
CA PHE A 42 14.49 -11.62 3.90
C PHE A 42 13.56 -10.86 2.96
N ALA A 43 14.17 -10.15 2.01
CA ALA A 43 13.50 -9.65 0.82
C ALA A 43 14.15 -10.22 -0.45
N TYR A 44 13.33 -10.67 -1.40
CA TYR A 44 13.75 -11.10 -2.72
C TYR A 44 13.11 -10.20 -3.78
N LEU A 45 13.96 -9.47 -4.50
CA LEU A 45 13.58 -8.37 -5.38
C LEU A 45 13.95 -8.69 -6.82
N TYR A 46 12.98 -9.13 -7.60
CA TYR A 46 13.16 -9.50 -9.00
C TYR A 46 13.00 -8.30 -9.93
N LEU A 47 13.42 -8.44 -11.19
CA LEU A 47 13.47 -7.31 -12.11
C LEU A 47 12.10 -6.71 -12.45
N ASN A 48 11.19 -7.47 -13.06
CA ASN A 48 10.01 -6.85 -13.68
C ASN A 48 8.74 -7.72 -13.77
N GLU A 49 8.80 -8.93 -14.34
CA GLU A 49 7.58 -9.73 -14.49
C GLU A 49 7.17 -10.29 -13.13
N SER A 50 5.94 -10.00 -12.70
CA SER A 50 5.38 -10.45 -11.42
C SER A 50 5.20 -11.98 -11.41
N PRO A 51 6.03 -12.73 -10.67
CA PRO A 51 5.79 -14.15 -10.43
C PRO A 51 4.82 -14.32 -9.24
N ASP A 52 4.07 -13.28 -8.84
CA ASP A 52 3.29 -13.25 -7.59
C ASP A 52 2.39 -14.48 -7.42
N LEU A 53 1.73 -14.92 -8.51
CA LEU A 53 0.93 -16.13 -8.53
C LEU A 53 1.77 -17.37 -8.23
N SER A 54 2.86 -17.56 -8.98
CA SER A 54 3.73 -18.73 -8.86
C SER A 54 4.45 -18.75 -7.51
N THR A 55 4.88 -17.59 -7.00
CA THR A 55 5.50 -17.45 -5.68
C THR A 55 4.51 -17.77 -4.56
N ALA A 56 3.27 -17.29 -4.63
CA ALA A 56 2.25 -17.61 -3.63
C ALA A 56 1.94 -19.12 -3.60
N ILE A 57 1.94 -19.77 -4.76
CA ILE A 57 1.76 -21.22 -4.88
C ILE A 57 2.96 -21.97 -4.31
N VAL A 58 4.19 -21.54 -4.62
CA VAL A 58 5.41 -22.15 -4.08
C VAL A 58 5.47 -22.00 -2.56
N ALA A 59 5.13 -20.83 -2.00
CA ALA A 59 5.02 -20.63 -0.55
C ALA A 59 4.02 -21.59 0.11
N ALA A 60 2.88 -21.84 -0.53
CA ALA A 60 1.90 -22.80 -0.05
C ALA A 60 2.39 -24.27 -0.10
N PHE A 61 3.15 -24.64 -1.14
CA PHE A 61 3.75 -25.96 -1.24
C PHE A 61 4.92 -26.17 -0.27
N LEU A 62 5.72 -25.13 -0.03
CA LEU A 62 6.81 -25.11 0.94
C LEU A 62 6.29 -25.53 2.32
N ILE A 63 5.29 -24.82 2.83
CA ILE A 63 4.72 -25.12 4.15
C ILE A 63 4.04 -26.49 4.21
N LEU A 64 3.38 -26.93 3.13
CA LEU A 64 2.79 -28.27 3.08
C LEU A 64 3.88 -29.35 3.17
N ILE A 65 4.98 -29.21 2.42
CA ILE A 65 6.08 -30.18 2.45
C ILE A 65 6.75 -30.19 3.82
N GLU A 66 6.95 -29.03 4.44
CA GLU A 66 7.47 -28.95 5.81
C GLU A 66 6.59 -29.70 6.80
N ASN A 67 5.28 -29.44 6.79
CA ASN A 67 4.31 -30.15 7.64
C ASN A 67 4.20 -31.64 7.28
N MET A 68 4.61 -32.08 6.09
CA MET A 68 4.61 -33.52 5.73
C MET A 68 5.89 -34.25 6.15
N LEU A 69 6.99 -33.54 6.36
CA LEU A 69 8.30 -34.11 6.66
C LEU A 69 8.69 -34.02 8.14
N ASP A 70 7.90 -33.33 8.97
CA ASP A 70 8.11 -33.21 10.42
C ASP A 70 7.84 -34.51 11.22
N ASN A 71 7.36 -35.56 10.54
CA ASN A 71 6.92 -36.84 11.13
C ASN A 71 5.85 -36.72 12.22
N GLY A 72 5.09 -35.63 12.24
CA GLY A 72 3.98 -35.40 13.15
C GLY A 72 2.91 -36.50 13.05
N VAL A 73 2.57 -37.10 14.17
CA VAL A 73 1.54 -38.14 14.28
C VAL A 73 0.62 -37.85 15.45
N VAL A 74 -0.65 -38.22 15.32
CA VAL A 74 -1.59 -38.12 16.44
C VAL A 74 -1.19 -39.17 17.48
N ASP A 75 -0.84 -38.72 18.69
CA ASP A 75 -0.52 -39.62 19.80
C ASP A 75 -1.80 -40.11 20.49
N PRO A 76 -2.19 -41.40 20.34
CA PRO A 76 -3.43 -41.90 20.91
C PRO A 76 -3.47 -41.87 22.44
N VAL A 77 -2.32 -41.83 23.12
CA VAL A 77 -2.25 -41.79 24.59
C VAL A 77 -2.66 -40.42 25.12
N ALA A 78 -2.42 -39.35 24.36
CA ALA A 78 -2.72 -37.98 24.73
C ALA A 78 -4.15 -37.54 24.34
N LEU A 79 -4.96 -38.42 23.75
CA LEU A 79 -6.30 -38.09 23.28
C LEU A 79 -7.37 -38.28 24.36
N ASP A 80 -8.24 -37.29 24.49
CA ASP A 80 -9.46 -37.41 25.28
C ASP A 80 -10.50 -38.28 24.55
N MET A 81 -11.31 -39.00 25.33
CA MET A 81 -12.48 -39.69 24.77
C MET A 81 -13.40 -38.69 24.06
N GLU A 82 -14.06 -39.17 23.00
CA GLU A 82 -14.88 -38.36 22.08
C GLU A 82 -14.11 -37.42 21.15
N THR A 83 -12.77 -37.43 21.14
CA THR A 83 -11.99 -36.63 20.19
C THR A 83 -12.31 -37.00 18.74
N GLN A 84 -12.51 -35.98 17.91
CA GLN A 84 -12.86 -36.10 16.50
C GLN A 84 -11.61 -36.27 15.65
N LEU A 85 -11.61 -37.29 14.78
CA LEU A 85 -10.45 -37.65 13.99
C LEU A 85 -10.87 -38.04 12.57
N LEU A 86 -9.89 -38.12 11.68
CA LEU A 86 -10.03 -38.74 10.37
C LEU A 86 -9.24 -40.04 10.36
N PHE A 87 -9.87 -41.12 9.91
CA PHE A 87 -9.22 -42.42 9.74
C PHE A 87 -9.29 -42.83 8.27
N THR A 88 -8.14 -43.16 7.69
CA THR A 88 -8.02 -43.68 6.32
C THR A 88 -7.68 -45.18 6.36
N PRO A 89 -8.68 -46.07 6.42
CA PRO A 89 -8.44 -47.51 6.35
C PRO A 89 -7.80 -47.91 5.02
N ASN A 90 -7.27 -49.14 4.94
CA ASN A 90 -6.58 -49.69 3.76
C ASN A 90 -7.39 -49.63 2.44
N SER A 91 -8.71 -49.39 2.51
CA SER A 91 -9.56 -49.10 1.35
C SER A 91 -9.30 -47.75 0.68
N GLY A 92 -8.47 -46.88 1.28
CA GLY A 92 -8.03 -45.59 0.73
C GLY A 92 -9.04 -44.45 0.84
N LYS A 93 -10.19 -44.67 1.48
CA LYS A 93 -11.20 -43.64 1.74
C LYS A 93 -11.12 -43.16 3.17
N THR A 94 -10.79 -41.88 3.36
CA THR A 94 -10.81 -41.17 4.64
C THR A 94 -12.25 -41.02 5.14
N GLN A 95 -12.44 -41.34 6.41
CA GLN A 95 -13.73 -41.31 7.09
C GLN A 95 -13.57 -40.55 8.41
N SER A 96 -14.56 -39.76 8.81
CA SER A 96 -14.57 -39.18 10.14
C SER A 96 -14.91 -40.24 11.18
N VAL A 97 -14.17 -40.25 12.28
CA VAL A 97 -14.32 -41.18 13.40
C VAL A 97 -14.23 -40.42 14.72
N ILE A 98 -14.72 -41.03 15.78
CA ILE A 98 -14.60 -40.57 17.15
C ILE A 98 -13.72 -41.55 17.92
N PHE A 99 -12.79 -41.02 18.71
CA PHE A 99 -11.96 -41.80 19.61
C PHE A 99 -12.76 -42.29 20.83
N LYS A 100 -12.80 -43.61 21.05
CA LYS A 100 -13.56 -44.25 22.16
C LYS A 100 -12.64 -44.85 23.24
N GLY A 101 -11.35 -44.51 23.21
CA GLY A 101 -10.36 -45.01 24.15
C GLY A 101 -9.64 -46.26 23.65
N HIS A 102 -9.20 -47.10 24.59
CA HIS A 102 -8.43 -48.32 24.32
C HIS A 102 -9.15 -49.59 24.76
N GLY A 103 -8.82 -50.70 24.10
CA GLY A 103 -9.15 -52.06 24.50
C GLY A 103 -7.90 -52.95 24.46
N SER A 104 -8.08 -54.24 24.76
CA SER A 104 -7.02 -55.24 24.61
C SER A 104 -7.47 -56.36 23.67
N VAL A 105 -6.64 -56.67 22.68
CA VAL A 105 -6.82 -57.84 21.81
C VAL A 105 -5.53 -58.65 21.87
N ASN A 106 -5.62 -59.93 22.21
CA ASN A 106 -4.46 -60.83 22.37
C ASN A 106 -3.38 -60.32 23.35
N GLY A 107 -3.75 -59.49 24.33
CA GLY A 107 -2.81 -58.93 25.32
C GLY A 107 -2.09 -57.65 24.88
N GLU A 108 -2.32 -57.17 23.66
CA GLU A 108 -1.78 -55.92 23.15
C GLU A 108 -2.83 -54.80 23.21
N THR A 109 -2.39 -53.57 23.48
CA THR A 109 -3.26 -52.39 23.54
C THR A 109 -3.69 -51.98 22.14
N ASN A 110 -5.00 -51.97 21.90
CA ASN A 110 -5.59 -51.47 20.67
C ASN A 110 -6.46 -50.25 20.94
N TRP A 111 -6.55 -49.37 19.96
CA TRP A 111 -7.31 -48.13 20.01
C TRP A 111 -8.64 -48.28 19.30
N ILE A 112 -9.71 -47.82 19.95
CA ILE A 112 -11.08 -47.98 19.47
C ILE A 112 -11.53 -46.69 18.80
N LEU A 113 -11.90 -46.77 17.52
CA LEU A 113 -12.41 -45.68 16.72
C LEU A 113 -13.83 -46.01 16.26
N GLU A 114 -14.80 -45.13 16.49
CA GLU A 114 -16.18 -45.32 16.04
C GLU A 114 -16.50 -44.39 14.85
N ASN A 115 -17.05 -44.96 13.77
CA ASN A 115 -17.50 -44.16 12.64
C ASN A 115 -18.70 -43.28 13.01
N VAL A 116 -18.60 -41.99 12.73
CA VAL A 116 -19.69 -41.01 12.96
C VAL A 116 -20.90 -41.17 12.05
N ASN A 117 -20.74 -41.83 10.90
CA ASN A 117 -21.87 -42.05 10.01
C ASN A 117 -22.86 -43.01 10.68
N LYS A 118 -24.14 -42.66 10.67
CA LYS A 118 -25.22 -43.47 11.24
C LYS A 118 -26.04 -44.19 10.16
N ARG A 119 -25.67 -44.08 8.88
CA ARG A 119 -26.38 -44.67 7.74
C ARG A 119 -25.40 -45.30 6.73
N GLY A 120 -25.82 -46.39 6.09
CA GLY A 120 -25.02 -47.12 5.10
C GLY A 120 -24.14 -48.23 5.70
N PRO A 121 -23.28 -48.89 4.90
CA PRO A 121 -22.54 -50.09 5.31
C PRO A 121 -21.46 -49.85 6.38
N TYR A 122 -21.15 -48.59 6.69
CA TYR A 122 -20.17 -48.19 7.71
C TYR A 122 -20.84 -47.58 8.95
N ALA A 123 -22.16 -47.70 9.08
CA ALA A 123 -22.92 -47.06 10.14
C ALA A 123 -22.56 -47.59 11.53
N GLY A 124 -22.06 -46.73 12.42
CA GLY A 124 -21.66 -47.10 13.79
C GLY A 124 -20.57 -48.18 13.85
N LEU A 125 -19.83 -48.39 12.75
CA LEU A 125 -18.77 -49.39 12.70
C LEU A 125 -17.64 -48.96 13.63
N GLN A 126 -17.23 -49.87 14.51
CA GLN A 126 -16.07 -49.68 15.38
C GLN A 126 -14.85 -50.37 14.77
N TYR A 127 -13.74 -49.65 14.76
CA TYR A 127 -12.43 -50.14 14.36
C TYR A 127 -11.57 -50.32 15.61
N SER A 128 -10.92 -51.49 15.70
CA SER A 128 -9.86 -51.74 16.67
C SER A 128 -8.54 -51.68 15.92
N VAL A 129 -7.68 -50.71 16.25
CA VAL A 129 -6.48 -50.40 15.49
C VAL A 129 -5.26 -50.45 16.42
N ASP A 130 -4.20 -51.13 16.00
CA ASP A 130 -2.94 -51.15 16.77
C ASP A 130 -2.25 -49.76 16.73
N THR A 131 -1.28 -49.56 17.61
CA THR A 131 -0.60 -48.25 17.75
C THR A 131 0.15 -47.81 16.48
N GLN A 132 0.76 -48.74 15.74
CA GLN A 132 1.50 -48.38 14.51
C GLN A 132 0.53 -47.96 13.41
N THR A 133 -0.54 -48.73 13.21
CA THR A 133 -1.59 -48.41 12.23
C THR A 133 -2.30 -47.11 12.60
N PHE A 134 -2.55 -46.85 13.89
CA PHE A 134 -3.14 -45.59 14.36
C PHE A 134 -2.29 -44.40 13.94
N LYS A 135 -0.99 -44.40 14.29
CA LYS A 135 -0.06 -43.31 13.96
C LYS A 135 0.10 -43.11 12.44
N ALA A 136 -0.03 -44.17 11.64
CA ALA A 136 0.12 -44.09 10.19
C ALA A 136 -1.14 -43.62 9.43
N GLN A 137 -2.34 -43.86 9.99
CA GLN A 137 -3.61 -43.73 9.26
C GLN A 137 -4.60 -42.74 9.88
N VAL A 138 -4.32 -42.21 11.07
CA VAL A 138 -5.17 -41.25 11.78
C VAL A 138 -4.60 -39.84 11.65
N THR A 139 -5.47 -38.89 11.28
CA THR A 139 -5.19 -37.46 11.16
C THR A 139 -6.08 -36.69 12.14
N ALA A 140 -5.56 -35.62 12.71
CA ALA A 140 -6.35 -34.67 13.50
C ALA A 140 -7.48 -34.06 12.64
N SER A 141 -8.62 -33.75 13.26
CA SER A 141 -9.77 -33.17 12.58
C SER A 141 -10.35 -32.02 13.39
N LYS A 142 -10.71 -30.92 12.71
CA LYS A 142 -11.39 -29.78 13.31
C LYS A 142 -12.91 -30.01 13.48
N ASP A 143 -13.48 -30.84 12.61
CA ASP A 143 -14.93 -31.09 12.55
C ASP A 143 -15.20 -32.51 12.00
N ILE A 144 -16.47 -32.89 11.88
CA ILE A 144 -16.93 -34.20 11.42
C ILE A 144 -17.59 -34.08 10.04
N SER A 145 -17.32 -35.03 9.15
CA SER A 145 -18.03 -35.18 7.87
C SER A 145 -18.57 -36.59 7.70
N ILE A 146 -19.85 -36.70 7.33
CA ILE A 146 -20.49 -37.98 6.96
C ILE A 146 -20.08 -38.49 5.57
N ARG A 147 -19.40 -37.67 4.76
CA ARG A 147 -18.93 -38.05 3.42
C ARG A 147 -17.53 -38.64 3.52
N SER A 148 -17.35 -39.86 3.02
CA SER A 148 -16.02 -40.43 2.80
C SER A 148 -15.34 -39.75 1.61
N LYS A 149 -14.09 -39.34 1.77
CA LYS A 149 -13.28 -38.72 0.70
C LYS A 149 -12.03 -39.54 0.45
N GLN A 150 -11.37 -39.31 -0.68
CA GLN A 150 -10.05 -39.90 -0.92
C GLN A 150 -8.99 -39.13 -0.14
N ASP A 151 -7.97 -39.82 0.32
CA ASP A 151 -6.83 -39.21 1.02
C ASP A 151 -5.93 -38.46 0.01
N ILE A 152 -6.21 -37.16 -0.16
CA ILE A 152 -5.48 -36.29 -1.09
C ILE A 152 -4.02 -36.11 -0.66
N ARG A 153 -3.74 -36.06 0.66
CA ARG A 153 -2.38 -35.93 1.21
C ARG A 153 -1.55 -37.16 0.88
N LYS A 154 -2.12 -38.35 1.00
CA LYS A 154 -1.47 -39.60 0.58
C LYS A 154 -1.18 -39.63 -0.93
N LEU A 155 -2.15 -39.23 -1.77
CA LEU A 155 -1.91 -39.14 -3.22
C LEU A 155 -0.77 -38.18 -3.56
N PHE A 156 -0.66 -37.06 -2.85
CA PHE A 156 0.43 -36.11 -3.02
C PHE A 156 1.77 -36.70 -2.56
N ALA A 157 1.80 -37.38 -1.40
CA ALA A 157 2.97 -38.10 -0.92
C ALA A 157 3.46 -39.15 -1.93
N GLU A 158 2.54 -39.96 -2.48
CA GLU A 158 2.84 -40.94 -3.53
C GLU A 158 3.41 -40.27 -4.79
N ALA A 159 2.86 -39.11 -5.19
CA ALA A 159 3.34 -38.36 -6.35
C ALA A 159 4.74 -37.73 -6.16
N LEU A 160 5.20 -37.60 -4.91
CA LEU A 160 6.55 -37.18 -4.53
C LEU A 160 7.49 -38.37 -4.21
N GLY A 161 6.94 -39.58 -4.07
CA GLY A 161 7.71 -40.77 -3.68
C GLY A 161 8.02 -40.84 -2.17
N LEU A 162 7.21 -40.19 -1.34
CA LEU A 162 7.36 -40.21 0.12
C LEU A 162 6.71 -41.46 0.70
N ALA A 163 7.52 -42.34 1.30
CA ALA A 163 7.04 -43.58 1.92
C ALA A 163 6.35 -43.34 3.28
N ASN A 164 6.87 -42.39 4.06
CA ASN A 164 6.31 -41.95 5.35
C ASN A 164 6.09 -40.43 5.28
N PHE A 165 4.99 -39.96 5.86
CA PHE A 165 4.66 -38.54 5.93
C PHE A 165 3.75 -38.28 7.14
N SER A 166 3.80 -37.06 7.64
CA SER A 166 3.04 -36.63 8.82
C SER A 166 1.54 -36.56 8.58
N ARG A 167 0.78 -36.72 9.67
CA ARG A 167 -0.69 -36.65 9.71
C ARG A 167 -1.21 -35.46 10.52
N THR A 168 -0.35 -34.54 10.89
CA THR A 168 -0.68 -33.26 11.55
C THR A 168 -0.15 -32.10 10.72
N ASP A 169 -0.66 -30.90 11.00
CA ASP A 169 -0.19 -29.64 10.42
C ASP A 169 0.10 -28.70 11.60
N GLU A 170 1.36 -28.68 12.06
CA GLU A 170 1.75 -27.88 13.24
C GLU A 170 2.18 -26.47 12.86
N LYS A 171 2.72 -26.29 11.66
CA LYS A 171 3.24 -24.99 11.20
C LYS A 171 2.21 -24.26 10.36
N GLU A 172 2.07 -22.97 10.62
CA GLU A 172 1.13 -22.10 9.93
C GLU A 172 1.84 -20.89 9.30
N ILE A 173 1.35 -20.42 8.15
CA ILE A 173 1.87 -19.20 7.50
C ILE A 173 0.76 -18.25 7.08
N ILE A 174 1.13 -16.99 6.88
CA ILE A 174 0.26 -15.95 6.33
C ILE A 174 0.78 -15.55 4.95
N ILE A 175 -0.11 -15.39 3.97
CA ILE A 175 0.22 -14.93 2.62
C ILE A 175 -0.59 -13.68 2.30
N LEU A 176 0.06 -12.52 2.27
CA LEU A 176 -0.48 -11.25 1.81
C LEU A 176 -0.25 -11.09 0.31
N VAL A 177 -1.32 -11.10 -0.47
CA VAL A 177 -1.28 -11.06 -1.95
C VAL A 177 -2.47 -10.30 -2.54
N ASP A 178 -2.36 -9.79 -3.78
CA ASP A 178 -3.49 -9.09 -4.41
C ASP A 178 -4.70 -10.03 -4.56
N LYS A 179 -5.91 -9.49 -4.37
CA LYS A 179 -7.17 -10.21 -4.55
C LYS A 179 -7.25 -10.90 -5.91
N LYS A 180 -6.75 -10.27 -6.98
CA LYS A 180 -6.74 -10.89 -8.32
C LYS A 180 -5.96 -12.20 -8.33
N ILE A 181 -4.81 -12.25 -7.66
CA ILE A 181 -3.99 -13.46 -7.54
C ILE A 181 -4.72 -14.53 -6.74
N LEU A 182 -5.32 -14.16 -5.60
CA LEU A 182 -6.12 -15.09 -4.79
C LEU A 182 -7.28 -15.71 -5.60
N ASP A 183 -7.98 -14.89 -6.39
CA ASP A 183 -9.08 -15.32 -7.26
C ASP A 183 -8.61 -16.29 -8.36
N TYR A 184 -7.35 -16.21 -8.80
CA TYR A 184 -6.72 -17.19 -9.69
C TYR A 184 -6.39 -18.48 -8.93
N ILE A 185 -5.78 -18.39 -7.74
CA ILE A 185 -5.41 -19.57 -6.94
C ILE A 185 -6.64 -20.45 -6.63
N GLU A 186 -7.78 -19.84 -6.30
CA GLU A 186 -9.05 -20.55 -6.05
C GLU A 186 -9.58 -21.38 -7.24
N LYS A 187 -9.05 -21.16 -8.44
CA LYS A 187 -9.47 -21.85 -9.68
C LYS A 187 -8.48 -22.92 -10.15
N ILE A 188 -7.30 -23.00 -9.54
CA ILE A 188 -6.24 -23.90 -9.99
C ILE A 188 -6.60 -25.36 -9.74
N GLU A 189 -6.32 -26.20 -10.74
CA GLU A 189 -6.39 -27.65 -10.66
C GLU A 189 -5.04 -28.26 -11.03
N PHE A 190 -4.63 -29.29 -10.28
CA PHE A 190 -3.42 -30.06 -10.55
C PHE A 190 -3.79 -31.50 -10.87
N ARG A 191 -2.93 -32.16 -11.64
CA ARG A 191 -3.01 -33.60 -11.83
C ARG A 191 -2.04 -34.29 -10.87
N LEU A 192 -2.57 -35.06 -9.92
CA LEU A 192 -1.80 -35.94 -9.05
C LEU A 192 -2.05 -37.38 -9.49
N VAL A 193 -0.98 -38.05 -9.95
CA VAL A 193 -1.08 -39.37 -10.58
C VAL A 193 -2.10 -39.30 -11.74
N ASP A 194 -3.24 -39.98 -11.63
CA ASP A 194 -4.30 -40.00 -12.65
C ASP A 194 -5.56 -39.22 -12.27
N LYS A 195 -5.48 -38.36 -11.24
CA LYS A 195 -6.64 -37.61 -10.74
C LYS A 195 -6.41 -36.10 -10.80
N LYS A 196 -7.45 -35.37 -11.21
CA LYS A 196 -7.52 -33.93 -11.04
C LYS A 196 -7.90 -33.57 -9.60
N VAL A 197 -7.12 -32.70 -8.99
CA VAL A 197 -7.25 -32.25 -7.60
C VAL A 197 -7.23 -30.72 -7.59
N LYS A 198 -8.16 -30.09 -6.88
CA LYS A 198 -8.21 -28.63 -6.77
C LYS A 198 -7.22 -28.13 -5.72
N PHE A 199 -6.71 -26.91 -5.90
CA PHE A 199 -5.74 -26.31 -4.98
C PHE A 199 -6.15 -26.43 -3.50
N GLY A 200 -7.37 -25.98 -3.16
CA GLY A 200 -7.87 -26.01 -1.79
C GLY A 200 -8.16 -27.41 -1.23
N GLU A 201 -8.23 -28.46 -2.06
CA GLU A 201 -8.38 -29.85 -1.58
C GLU A 201 -7.06 -30.40 -1.03
N LEU A 202 -5.93 -29.88 -1.49
CA LEU A 202 -4.58 -30.24 -1.04
C LEU A 202 -4.06 -29.25 -0.01
N ILE A 203 -4.23 -27.96 -0.28
CA ILE A 203 -3.75 -26.85 0.53
C ILE A 203 -4.92 -26.36 1.40
N SER A 204 -4.92 -26.77 2.68
CA SER A 204 -5.98 -26.38 3.61
C SER A 204 -5.73 -24.95 4.10
N GLY A 205 -6.61 -24.02 3.73
CA GLY A 205 -6.43 -22.61 4.05
C GLY A 205 -7.72 -21.89 4.41
N GLN A 206 -7.53 -20.66 4.86
CA GLN A 206 -8.59 -19.70 5.16
C GLN A 206 -8.23 -18.32 4.61
N ILE A 207 -9.21 -17.44 4.54
CA ILE A 207 -9.09 -16.08 4.01
C ILE A 207 -9.54 -15.11 5.10
N LEU A 208 -8.64 -14.21 5.48
CA LEU A 208 -8.97 -13.08 6.34
C LEU A 208 -9.65 -11.99 5.50
N LYS A 209 -10.96 -11.81 5.71
CA LYS A 209 -11.73 -10.75 5.03
C LYS A 209 -11.46 -9.41 5.65
N SER A 210 -11.69 -8.35 4.87
CA SER A 210 -11.63 -6.95 5.35
C SER A 210 -12.53 -6.63 6.54
N THR A 211 -13.48 -7.49 6.88
CA THR A 211 -14.32 -7.39 8.08
C THR A 211 -13.66 -7.94 9.35
N GLY A 212 -12.42 -8.44 9.26
CA GLY A 212 -11.73 -9.16 10.34
C GLY A 212 -12.21 -10.61 10.56
N VAL A 213 -13.07 -11.13 9.66
CA VAL A 213 -13.68 -12.47 9.81
C VAL A 213 -13.04 -13.45 8.84
N PHE A 214 -12.78 -14.67 9.32
CA PHE A 214 -12.28 -15.76 8.49
C PHE A 214 -13.37 -16.39 7.62
N ARG A 215 -13.01 -16.67 6.37
CA ARG A 215 -13.76 -17.54 5.46
C ARG A 215 -12.88 -18.73 5.09
N GLU A 216 -13.45 -19.93 5.05
CA GLU A 216 -12.74 -21.08 4.47
C GLU A 216 -12.30 -20.78 3.03
N PHE A 217 -11.09 -21.20 2.68
CA PHE A 217 -10.61 -21.16 1.31
C PHE A 217 -11.42 -22.14 0.45
N LYS A 218 -11.65 -21.79 -0.82
CA LYS A 218 -12.52 -22.58 -1.69
C LYS A 218 -11.99 -24.00 -1.85
N HIS A 219 -12.88 -24.99 -1.71
CA HIS A 219 -12.58 -26.42 -1.78
C HIS A 219 -11.80 -27.03 -0.61
N THR A 220 -11.39 -26.22 0.38
CA THR A 220 -10.90 -26.74 1.66
C THR A 220 -11.99 -27.54 2.36
N ALA A 221 -11.63 -28.71 2.89
CA ALA A 221 -12.57 -29.55 3.59
C ALA A 221 -12.85 -28.96 4.98
N LYS A 222 -14.14 -28.92 5.38
CA LYS A 222 -14.55 -28.46 6.72
C LYS A 222 -13.85 -29.19 7.88
N THR A 223 -13.47 -30.44 7.65
CA THR A 223 -12.77 -31.28 8.63
C THR A 223 -11.30 -30.92 8.79
N SER A 224 -10.70 -30.23 7.82
CA SER A 224 -9.28 -29.89 7.82
C SER A 224 -9.00 -28.67 8.71
N GLN A 225 -7.88 -28.71 9.42
CA GLN A 225 -7.33 -27.53 10.08
C GLN A 225 -6.59 -26.68 9.03
N PRO A 226 -6.91 -25.39 8.87
CA PRO A 226 -6.23 -24.53 7.91
C PRO A 226 -4.83 -24.17 8.44
N PHE A 227 -3.79 -24.39 7.63
CA PHE A 227 -2.41 -24.02 7.96
C PHE A 227 -1.90 -22.81 7.14
N ILE A 228 -2.72 -22.29 6.23
CA ILE A 228 -2.44 -21.06 5.49
C ILE A 228 -3.57 -20.06 5.70
N THR A 229 -3.20 -18.82 6.01
CA THR A 229 -4.11 -17.68 6.03
C THR A 229 -3.78 -16.74 4.88
N PHE A 230 -4.68 -16.64 3.90
CA PHE A 230 -4.59 -15.67 2.81
C PHE A 230 -5.19 -14.33 3.21
N VAL A 231 -4.49 -13.25 2.89
CA VAL A 231 -4.92 -11.88 3.18
C VAL A 231 -4.78 -11.01 1.94
N THR A 232 -5.74 -10.11 1.72
CA THR A 232 -5.78 -9.23 0.53
C THR A 232 -5.84 -7.74 0.88
N ASN A 233 -5.80 -7.41 2.19
CA ASN A 233 -5.84 -6.06 2.71
C ASN A 233 -4.80 -5.90 3.83
N MET A 234 -3.89 -4.94 3.67
CA MET A 234 -2.78 -4.70 4.60
C MET A 234 -3.24 -4.16 5.96
N ALA A 235 -4.27 -3.31 5.99
CA ALA A 235 -4.82 -2.76 7.24
C ALA A 235 -5.50 -3.86 8.08
N THR A 236 -6.23 -4.75 7.42
CA THR A 236 -6.84 -5.90 8.10
C THR A 236 -5.80 -6.88 8.65
N LEU A 237 -4.67 -7.04 7.95
CA LEU A 237 -3.56 -7.83 8.46
C LEU A 237 -2.93 -7.16 9.69
N GLU A 238 -2.68 -5.85 9.65
CA GLU A 238 -2.19 -5.09 10.80
C GLU A 238 -3.11 -5.27 12.02
N GLU A 239 -4.42 -5.08 11.85
CA GLU A 239 -5.40 -5.27 12.93
C GLU A 239 -5.39 -6.71 13.48
N TYR A 240 -5.28 -7.72 12.60
CA TYR A 240 -5.22 -9.12 13.00
C TYR A 240 -3.95 -9.45 13.79
N LEU A 241 -2.80 -8.91 13.40
CA LEU A 241 -1.55 -9.07 14.15
C LEU A 241 -1.54 -8.26 15.45
N ALA A 242 -2.29 -7.15 15.55
CA ALA A 242 -2.34 -6.35 16.77
C ALA A 242 -3.20 -6.98 17.88
N ASP A 243 -4.30 -7.66 17.53
CA ASP A 243 -5.32 -8.11 18.48
C ASP A 243 -5.20 -9.59 18.89
N ALA A 244 -4.42 -10.41 18.18
CA ALA A 244 -4.41 -11.86 18.36
C ALA A 244 -3.03 -12.42 18.70
N ASP A 245 -2.99 -13.45 19.55
CA ASP A 245 -1.84 -14.36 19.65
C ASP A 245 -1.77 -15.21 18.38
N VAL A 246 -1.06 -14.72 17.38
CA VAL A 246 -0.95 -15.38 16.08
C VAL A 246 0.11 -16.48 16.13
N THR A 247 -0.29 -17.68 15.71
CA THR A 247 0.53 -18.90 15.70
C THR A 247 1.39 -19.08 14.45
N ALA A 248 1.28 -18.16 13.47
CA ALA A 248 1.97 -18.27 12.20
C ALA A 248 3.49 -18.06 12.36
N GLN A 249 4.30 -18.94 11.77
CA GLN A 249 5.76 -18.84 11.81
C GLN A 249 6.32 -17.80 10.83
N SER A 250 5.60 -17.53 9.74
CA SER A 250 6.07 -16.65 8.66
C SER A 250 4.94 -15.88 8.00
N LEU A 251 5.25 -14.66 7.56
CA LEU A 251 4.42 -13.80 6.72
C LEU A 251 5.09 -13.59 5.36
N TYR A 252 4.43 -14.06 4.29
CA TYR A 252 4.80 -13.77 2.91
C TYR A 252 4.08 -12.51 2.43
N MET A 253 4.84 -11.46 2.15
CA MET A 253 4.32 -10.22 1.56
C MET A 253 4.71 -10.14 0.08
N ILE A 254 3.77 -10.48 -0.79
CA ILE A 254 4.01 -10.72 -2.22
C ILE A 254 3.42 -9.58 -3.06
N GLY A 255 4.27 -8.92 -3.84
CA GLY A 255 3.92 -7.92 -4.86
C GLY A 255 4.16 -6.46 -4.45
N ASN A 256 4.24 -5.58 -5.46
CA ASN A 256 4.61 -4.16 -5.29
C ASN A 256 3.52 -3.29 -4.63
N LYS A 257 2.27 -3.75 -4.62
CA LYS A 257 1.10 -2.98 -4.13
C LYS A 257 1.27 -2.50 -2.69
N TRP A 258 1.92 -3.30 -1.85
CA TRP A 258 2.12 -3.05 -0.43
C TRP A 258 3.16 -1.97 -0.15
N TRP A 259 3.95 -1.64 -1.17
CA TRP A 259 5.08 -0.71 -1.11
C TRP A 259 4.74 0.68 -1.65
N LYS A 260 3.48 0.92 -2.00
CA LYS A 260 2.97 2.25 -2.31
C LYS A 260 3.10 3.17 -1.09
N TYR A 261 3.38 4.45 -1.33
CA TYR A 261 3.51 5.45 -0.26
C TYR A 261 2.27 5.54 0.64
N SER A 262 1.06 5.37 0.08
CA SER A 262 -0.19 5.37 0.85
C SER A 262 -0.21 4.35 1.99
N ASN A 263 0.61 3.30 1.89
CA ASN A 263 0.71 2.23 2.86
C ASN A 263 1.91 2.39 3.80
N ALA A 264 2.70 3.46 3.71
CA ALA A 264 3.95 3.60 4.48
C ALA A 264 3.76 3.45 5.99
N PHE A 265 2.70 4.07 6.54
CA PHE A 265 2.38 3.98 7.97
C PHE A 265 1.97 2.56 8.39
N ILE A 266 1.00 1.97 7.67
CA ILE A 266 0.49 0.62 7.95
C ILE A 266 1.61 -0.41 7.78
N ARG A 267 2.45 -0.25 6.74
CA ARG A 267 3.60 -1.11 6.51
C ARG A 267 4.58 -1.03 7.68
N LYS A 268 4.92 0.16 8.16
CA LYS A 268 5.82 0.31 9.31
C LYS A 268 5.27 -0.41 10.56
N SER A 269 4.00 -0.18 10.87
CA SER A 269 3.29 -0.86 11.97
C SER A 269 3.32 -2.39 11.81
N LEU A 270 3.05 -2.89 10.59
CA LEU A 270 3.09 -4.32 10.28
C LEU A 270 4.48 -4.93 10.46
N LEU A 271 5.55 -4.22 10.06
CA LEU A 271 6.92 -4.67 10.29
C LEU A 271 7.24 -4.78 11.79
N GLU A 272 6.85 -3.78 12.58
CA GLU A 272 7.01 -3.77 14.04
C GLU A 272 6.22 -4.93 14.69
N LEU A 273 4.97 -5.15 14.28
CA LEU A 273 4.13 -6.25 14.79
C LEU A 273 4.70 -7.63 14.45
N THR A 274 5.26 -7.82 13.25
CA THR A 274 5.90 -9.11 12.90
C THR A 274 7.12 -9.39 13.77
N GLU A 275 7.88 -8.36 14.14
CA GLU A 275 9.03 -8.49 15.05
C GLU A 275 8.56 -8.84 16.47
N ASP A 276 7.56 -8.12 17.00
CA ASP A 276 6.98 -8.34 18.32
C ASP A 276 6.42 -9.76 18.48
N GLN A 277 5.75 -10.27 17.43
CA GLN A 277 5.17 -11.61 17.41
C GLN A 277 6.13 -12.72 16.96
N LYS A 278 7.40 -12.38 16.66
CA LYS A 278 8.43 -13.32 16.17
C LYS A 278 8.01 -14.07 14.90
N ILE A 279 7.27 -13.40 14.03
CA ILE A 279 6.85 -13.91 12.73
C ILE A 279 7.93 -13.56 11.70
N ASN A 280 8.50 -14.56 11.03
CA ASN A 280 9.52 -14.31 10.02
C ASN A 280 8.90 -13.63 8.79
N LEU A 281 9.45 -12.50 8.40
CA LEU A 281 8.99 -11.74 7.26
C LEU A 281 9.72 -12.17 5.98
N ARG A 282 8.95 -12.60 4.98
CA ARG A 282 9.43 -12.94 3.63
C ARG A 282 8.81 -11.97 2.62
N ILE A 283 9.62 -11.07 2.08
CA ILE A 283 9.17 -10.08 1.09
C ILE A 283 9.54 -10.58 -0.30
N ILE A 284 8.57 -10.65 -1.22
CA ILE A 284 8.84 -10.94 -2.63
C ILE A 284 8.18 -9.84 -3.48
N ALA A 285 8.99 -9.05 -4.15
CA ALA A 285 8.52 -7.89 -4.91
C ALA A 285 9.50 -7.58 -6.06
N THR A 286 9.21 -6.55 -6.87
CA THR A 286 10.21 -6.12 -7.86
C THR A 286 11.23 -5.17 -7.25
N THR A 287 12.39 -5.00 -7.88
CA THR A 287 13.38 -3.98 -7.52
C THR A 287 12.80 -2.56 -7.47
N ALA A 288 11.68 -2.30 -8.17
CA ALA A 288 10.98 -1.02 -8.16
C ALA A 288 10.62 -0.54 -6.75
N ILE A 289 10.37 -1.46 -5.80
CA ILE A 289 10.01 -1.05 -4.43
C ILE A 289 11.16 -0.33 -3.71
N MET A 290 12.42 -0.67 -4.03
CA MET A 290 13.61 -0.04 -3.43
C MET A 290 13.90 1.35 -4.00
N MET A 291 13.27 1.74 -5.10
CA MET A 291 13.60 2.97 -5.82
C MET A 291 13.22 4.25 -5.06
N THR A 292 12.67 4.11 -3.85
CA THR A 292 12.30 5.22 -2.95
C THR A 292 13.08 5.11 -1.62
N PRO A 293 13.59 6.23 -1.08
CA PRO A 293 14.35 6.23 0.18
C PRO A 293 13.56 5.61 1.35
N ASP A 294 12.27 5.93 1.48
CA ASP A 294 11.41 5.41 2.57
C ASP A 294 11.31 3.87 2.56
N ASN A 295 11.15 3.28 1.37
CA ASN A 295 11.09 1.82 1.25
C ASN A 295 12.47 1.20 1.47
N LEU A 296 13.54 1.82 0.97
CA LEU A 296 14.90 1.35 1.23
C LEU A 296 15.21 1.33 2.73
N GLN A 297 14.86 2.39 3.46
CA GLN A 297 15.00 2.45 4.92
C GLN A 297 14.18 1.37 5.63
N SER A 298 13.00 1.03 5.09
CA SER A 298 12.15 -0.05 5.63
C SER A 298 12.73 -1.45 5.38
N LEU A 299 13.53 -1.61 4.32
CA LEU A 299 14.17 -2.89 3.95
C LEU A 299 15.54 -3.09 4.62
N LYS A 300 16.21 -2.00 5.01
CA LYS A 300 17.53 -2.02 5.65
C LYS A 300 17.63 -2.92 6.90
N PRO A 301 16.61 -3.04 7.77
CA PRO A 301 16.66 -3.90 8.95
C PRO A 301 16.56 -5.41 8.68
N LEU A 302 16.31 -5.84 7.43
CA LEU A 302 16.16 -7.25 7.10
C LEU A 302 17.51 -7.99 7.12
N ASN A 303 17.51 -9.28 7.44
CA ASN A 303 18.73 -10.09 7.54
C ASN A 303 19.42 -10.24 6.17
N ALA A 304 18.63 -10.31 5.10
CA ALA A 304 19.13 -10.38 3.73
C ALA A 304 18.17 -9.71 2.74
N VAL A 305 18.69 -8.96 1.77
CA VAL A 305 17.91 -8.56 0.58
C VAL A 305 18.65 -8.94 -0.70
N TYR A 306 18.00 -9.80 -1.47
CA TYR A 306 18.45 -10.23 -2.79
C TYR A 306 17.80 -9.34 -3.82
N ALA A 307 18.59 -8.80 -4.74
CA ALA A 307 18.06 -7.98 -5.81
C ALA A 307 18.77 -8.33 -7.11
N TRP A 308 17.98 -8.73 -8.11
CA TRP A 308 18.48 -9.07 -9.43
C TRP A 308 18.46 -7.81 -10.30
N PHE A 309 19.61 -7.41 -10.87
CA PHE A 309 19.68 -6.22 -11.73
C PHE A 309 20.04 -6.51 -13.20
N SER A 310 20.79 -7.59 -13.51
CA SER A 310 21.14 -7.98 -14.89
C SER A 310 21.86 -9.34 -14.91
N ASP A 311 21.93 -9.98 -16.09
CA ASP A 311 22.82 -11.12 -16.35
C ASP A 311 24.20 -10.61 -16.86
N ASP A 312 25.02 -10.11 -15.94
CA ASP A 312 26.51 -9.99 -15.92
C ASP A 312 27.30 -9.46 -17.15
N SER A 313 26.73 -9.16 -18.32
CA SER A 313 27.53 -8.89 -19.54
C SER A 313 27.04 -7.77 -20.48
N SER A 314 25.85 -7.20 -20.27
CA SER A 314 25.25 -6.18 -21.14
C SER A 314 25.42 -4.74 -20.64
N VAL A 315 25.68 -4.54 -19.35
CA VAL A 315 25.72 -3.21 -18.70
C VAL A 315 26.99 -2.41 -19.04
N SER A 316 28.01 -3.05 -19.60
CA SER A 316 29.32 -2.44 -19.92
C SER A 316 29.30 -1.33 -20.98
N ASP A 317 28.18 -1.14 -21.69
CA ASP A 317 28.01 -0.09 -22.71
C ASP A 317 26.88 0.91 -22.36
N PHE A 318 26.75 1.27 -21.08
CA PHE A 318 26.02 2.46 -20.65
C PHE A 318 26.70 3.73 -21.20
N ARG A 319 26.49 4.02 -22.49
CA ARG A 319 27.10 5.16 -23.18
C ARG A 319 26.03 6.10 -23.70
N GLN A 320 26.12 7.34 -23.23
CA GLN A 320 25.60 8.59 -23.81
C GLN A 320 24.25 9.05 -23.27
N ILE A 321 24.36 9.90 -22.25
CA ILE A 321 23.41 10.96 -21.98
C ILE A 321 23.66 12.03 -23.03
N GLU A 322 22.61 12.43 -23.73
CA GLU A 322 22.72 13.47 -24.74
C GLU A 322 21.82 14.64 -24.35
N CYS A 323 22.44 15.80 -24.23
CA CYS A 323 21.72 17.04 -23.98
C CYS A 323 21.32 17.68 -25.30
N LEU A 324 20.03 17.96 -25.46
CA LEU A 324 19.48 18.74 -26.55
C LEU A 324 19.43 20.21 -26.14
N ALA A 325 20.03 21.07 -26.96
CA ALA A 325 19.97 22.50 -26.76
C ALA A 325 18.52 23.01 -26.85
N VAL A 326 18.15 23.80 -25.85
CA VAL A 326 16.95 24.65 -25.85
C VAL A 326 17.40 26.06 -26.29
N SER A 327 16.56 26.80 -27.02
CA SER A 327 16.89 28.19 -27.39
C SER A 327 16.98 29.09 -26.16
N ASN A 328 17.84 30.12 -26.19
CA ASN A 328 18.00 31.06 -25.08
C ASN A 328 16.68 31.67 -24.63
N ASP A 329 15.87 32.18 -25.57
CA ASP A 329 14.55 32.74 -25.28
C ASP A 329 13.64 31.76 -24.52
N GLN A 330 13.70 30.47 -24.87
CA GLN A 330 12.90 29.44 -24.20
C GLN A 330 13.47 29.09 -22.83
N ALA A 331 14.80 29.12 -22.66
CA ALA A 331 15.44 28.92 -21.37
C ALA A 331 15.08 30.05 -20.39
N GLU A 332 15.12 31.31 -20.85
CA GLU A 332 14.68 32.49 -20.11
C GLU A 332 13.20 32.36 -19.72
N THR A 333 12.34 32.04 -20.69
CA THR A 333 10.89 31.87 -20.40
C THR A 333 10.62 30.78 -19.36
N TRP A 334 11.36 29.67 -19.38
CA TRP A 334 11.24 28.63 -18.35
C TRP A 334 11.78 29.09 -16.99
N GLN A 335 12.81 29.94 -16.96
CA GLN A 335 13.29 30.55 -15.72
C GLN A 335 12.25 31.49 -15.13
N ASP A 336 11.56 32.28 -15.94
CA ASP A 336 10.49 33.17 -15.48
C ASP A 336 9.33 32.37 -14.86
N ILE A 337 8.94 31.26 -15.51
CA ILE A 337 7.94 30.35 -14.94
C ILE A 337 8.44 29.67 -13.66
N ASP A 338 9.71 29.28 -13.59
CA ASP A 338 10.28 28.68 -12.38
C ASP A 338 10.31 29.70 -11.22
N GLN A 339 10.70 30.96 -11.47
CA GLN A 339 10.64 32.02 -10.46
C GLN A 339 9.21 32.28 -9.99
N PHE A 340 8.24 32.28 -10.91
CA PHE A 340 6.83 32.40 -10.59
C PHE A 340 6.34 31.21 -9.74
N ILE A 341 6.76 29.99 -10.06
CA ILE A 341 6.47 28.79 -9.26
C ILE A 341 7.06 28.91 -7.86
N ASP A 342 8.32 29.34 -7.73
CA ASP A 342 9.02 29.45 -6.45
C ASP A 342 8.39 30.52 -5.55
N GLN A 343 7.95 31.65 -6.13
CA GLN A 343 7.27 32.71 -5.40
C GLN A 343 5.89 32.29 -4.84
N LEU A 344 5.23 31.35 -5.49
CA LEU A 344 3.87 30.90 -5.14
C LEU A 344 3.83 29.51 -4.51
N HIS A 345 4.99 28.87 -4.34
CA HIS A 345 5.12 27.49 -3.86
C HIS A 345 4.41 27.26 -2.50
N ASP A 346 4.38 28.30 -1.66
CA ASP A 346 3.86 28.22 -0.30
C ASP A 346 2.37 28.59 -0.18
N MET A 347 1.70 28.91 -1.29
CA MET A 347 0.27 29.28 -1.32
C MET A 347 -0.61 28.06 -1.65
N PRO A 348 -1.46 27.56 -0.72
CA PRO A 348 -2.29 26.39 -0.94
C PRO A 348 -3.25 26.51 -2.14
N GLU A 349 -3.75 27.72 -2.41
CA GLU A 349 -4.67 28.02 -3.53
C GLU A 349 -3.99 27.87 -4.90
N MET A 350 -2.67 28.01 -4.94
CA MET A 350 -1.86 27.94 -6.16
C MET A 350 -1.43 26.51 -6.51
N MET A 351 -1.61 25.54 -5.61
CA MET A 351 -1.16 24.14 -5.80
C MET A 351 -1.71 23.49 -7.08
N THR A 352 -2.95 23.79 -7.47
CA THR A 352 -3.54 23.30 -8.72
C THR A 352 -2.83 23.87 -9.94
N LEU A 353 -2.49 25.17 -9.91
CA LEU A 353 -1.73 25.82 -10.97
C LEU A 353 -0.31 25.25 -11.07
N LEU A 354 0.40 25.14 -9.94
CA LEU A 354 1.75 24.55 -9.86
C LEU A 354 1.78 23.14 -10.45
N ARG A 355 0.75 22.34 -10.16
CA ARG A 355 0.53 21.02 -10.75
C ARG A 355 0.44 21.08 -12.27
N TRP A 356 -0.40 21.95 -12.82
CA TRP A 356 -0.56 22.04 -14.28
C TRP A 356 0.65 22.64 -14.98
N LEU A 357 1.36 23.60 -14.39
CA LEU A 357 2.62 24.13 -14.92
C LEU A 357 3.69 23.02 -14.99
N SER A 358 3.81 22.22 -13.93
CA SER A 358 4.69 21.04 -13.91
C SER A 358 4.28 19.99 -14.95
N LEU A 359 2.98 19.78 -15.12
CA LEU A 359 2.38 18.89 -16.12
C LEU A 359 2.74 19.33 -17.55
N LEU A 360 2.56 20.62 -17.82
CA LEU A 360 2.85 21.24 -19.11
C LEU A 360 4.34 21.11 -19.44
N ARG A 361 5.23 21.43 -18.49
CA ARG A 361 6.68 21.28 -18.65
C ARG A 361 7.07 19.85 -18.98
N GLY A 362 6.58 18.88 -18.20
CA GLY A 362 6.84 17.46 -18.46
C GLY A 362 6.36 17.03 -19.84
N THR A 363 5.16 17.44 -20.25
CA THR A 363 4.58 17.11 -21.56
C THR A 363 5.39 17.69 -22.72
N LEU A 364 5.72 18.99 -22.67
CA LEU A 364 6.41 19.66 -23.78
C LEU A 364 7.87 19.23 -23.94
N LEU A 365 8.54 18.87 -22.84
CA LEU A 365 9.93 18.41 -22.86
C LEU A 365 10.07 16.91 -23.15
N SER A 366 8.95 16.17 -23.18
CA SER A 366 8.93 14.72 -23.46
C SER A 366 8.26 14.34 -24.79
N THR A 367 7.65 15.28 -25.51
CA THR A 367 6.98 15.01 -26.81
C THR A 367 7.85 15.35 -28.02
N ILE A 368 7.69 14.57 -29.09
CA ILE A 368 8.27 14.84 -30.42
C ILE A 368 7.24 15.45 -31.38
N VAL A 369 6.02 15.69 -30.90
CA VAL A 369 4.91 16.22 -31.68
C VAL A 369 4.88 17.73 -31.50
N PHE A 370 5.26 18.46 -32.54
CA PHE A 370 5.12 19.92 -32.55
C PHE A 370 3.64 20.29 -32.45
N ARG A 371 3.32 21.23 -31.55
CA ARG A 371 1.93 21.57 -31.17
C ARG A 371 1.13 20.33 -30.72
N SER A 372 1.70 19.61 -29.75
CA SER A 372 1.03 18.50 -29.07
C SER A 372 -0.37 18.92 -28.63
N LYS A 373 -1.38 18.12 -28.99
CA LYS A 373 -2.78 18.37 -28.60
C LYS A 373 -2.92 18.34 -27.09
N ILE A 374 -2.18 17.44 -26.44
CA ILE A 374 -2.19 17.26 -24.98
C ILE A 374 -1.54 18.46 -24.30
N GLY A 375 -0.42 18.96 -24.85
CA GLY A 375 0.19 20.21 -24.40
C GLY A 375 -0.76 21.40 -24.50
N GLN A 376 -1.50 21.51 -25.62
CA GLN A 376 -2.49 22.57 -25.82
C GLN A 376 -3.66 22.48 -24.82
N GLU A 377 -4.20 21.28 -24.60
CA GLU A 377 -5.28 21.06 -23.62
C GLU A 377 -4.86 21.43 -22.19
N ILE A 378 -3.61 21.19 -21.81
CA ILE A 378 -3.08 21.59 -20.49
C ILE A 378 -2.92 23.11 -20.43
N PHE A 379 -2.39 23.72 -21.50
CA PHE A 379 -2.24 25.18 -21.61
C PHE A 379 -3.59 25.89 -21.51
N GLU A 380 -4.63 25.39 -22.19
CA GLU A 380 -5.99 25.92 -22.11
C GLU A 380 -6.54 25.84 -20.68
N LYS A 381 -6.38 24.71 -19.99
CA LYS A 381 -6.79 24.55 -18.59
C LYS A 381 -6.10 25.56 -17.65
N ILE A 382 -4.81 25.81 -17.86
CA ILE A 382 -4.09 26.82 -17.10
C ILE A 382 -4.70 28.20 -17.36
N ASN A 383 -4.86 28.57 -18.63
CA ASN A 383 -5.40 29.87 -19.02
C ASN A 383 -6.82 30.13 -18.53
N ASP A 384 -7.66 29.10 -18.49
CA ASP A 384 -9.02 29.16 -17.95
C ASP A 384 -9.02 29.31 -16.44
N TYR A 385 -7.98 28.81 -15.76
CA TYR A 385 -7.89 28.84 -14.30
C TYR A 385 -7.29 30.14 -13.74
N LEU A 386 -6.36 30.76 -14.47
CA LEU A 386 -5.68 31.99 -14.04
C LEU A 386 -6.62 33.10 -13.53
N PRO A 387 -7.77 33.40 -14.16
CA PRO A 387 -8.67 34.46 -13.69
C PRO A 387 -9.27 34.19 -12.30
N PHE A 388 -9.33 32.93 -11.86
CA PHE A 388 -9.89 32.55 -10.56
C PHE A 388 -8.90 32.74 -9.41
N LEU A 389 -7.62 32.94 -9.71
CA LEU A 389 -6.55 33.04 -8.72
C LEU A 389 -6.36 34.45 -8.14
N GLN A 390 -7.09 35.45 -8.67
CA GLN A 390 -7.01 36.85 -8.23
C GLN A 390 -5.58 37.40 -8.20
N LEU A 391 -4.74 36.97 -9.16
CA LEU A 391 -3.38 37.46 -9.31
C LEU A 391 -3.40 38.95 -9.70
N ASP A 392 -2.29 39.64 -9.43
CA ASP A 392 -2.08 40.97 -10.02
C ASP A 392 -2.17 40.87 -11.55
N THR A 393 -2.83 41.85 -12.17
CA THR A 393 -3.09 41.84 -13.62
C THR A 393 -1.80 41.81 -14.43
N ASP A 394 -0.75 42.49 -13.96
CA ASP A 394 0.55 42.51 -14.63
C ASP A 394 1.23 41.13 -14.56
N ILE A 395 1.15 40.47 -13.40
CA ILE A 395 1.71 39.13 -13.17
C ILE A 395 0.95 38.07 -13.98
N GLU A 396 -0.39 38.15 -14.02
CA GLU A 396 -1.21 37.25 -14.83
C GLU A 396 -0.86 37.38 -16.31
N GLN A 397 -0.71 38.61 -16.80
CA GLN A 397 -0.40 38.87 -18.21
C GLN A 397 1.02 38.39 -18.57
N GLU A 398 2.00 38.59 -17.68
CA GLU A 398 3.37 38.10 -17.86
C GLU A 398 3.41 36.58 -17.96
N LEU A 399 2.74 35.87 -17.05
CA LEU A 399 2.64 34.42 -17.10
C LEU A 399 1.94 33.93 -18.37
N ARG A 400 0.85 34.58 -18.81
CA ARG A 400 0.15 34.23 -20.07
C ARG A 400 1.04 34.41 -21.29
N ASN A 401 1.86 35.45 -21.32
CA ASN A 401 2.82 35.69 -22.40
C ASN A 401 3.89 34.59 -22.42
N SER A 402 4.45 34.24 -21.25
CA SER A 402 5.45 33.17 -21.11
C SER A 402 4.89 31.80 -21.51
N LEU A 403 3.66 31.48 -21.10
CA LEU A 403 3.00 30.23 -21.48
C LEU A 403 2.74 30.16 -23.00
N SER A 404 2.34 31.27 -23.62
CA SER A 404 2.13 31.38 -25.07
C SER A 404 3.42 31.21 -25.87
N LEU A 405 4.56 31.66 -25.35
CA LEU A 405 5.87 31.45 -25.98
C LEU A 405 6.31 29.98 -25.90
N ILE A 406 6.09 29.33 -24.75
CA ILE A 406 6.50 27.95 -24.52
C ILE A 406 5.70 26.95 -25.37
N ILE A 407 4.39 27.16 -25.57
CA ILE A 407 3.55 26.24 -26.37
C ILE A 407 3.94 26.22 -27.86
N GLU A 408 4.52 27.32 -28.37
CA GLU A 408 5.05 27.43 -29.74
C GLU A 408 6.53 27.01 -29.85
N SER A 409 7.11 26.43 -28.79
CA SER A 409 8.49 25.95 -28.80
C SER A 409 8.76 24.95 -29.93
N LYS A 410 9.95 25.11 -30.55
CA LYS A 410 10.48 24.18 -31.56
C LYS A 410 11.26 23.01 -30.95
N TYR A 411 11.31 22.88 -29.62
CA TYR A 411 12.01 21.78 -28.96
C TYR A 411 11.52 20.39 -29.40
N PRO A 412 10.21 20.11 -29.56
CA PRO A 412 9.74 18.81 -30.08
C PRO A 412 10.30 18.47 -31.47
N ILE A 413 10.54 19.48 -32.32
CA ILE A 413 11.14 19.30 -33.65
C ILE A 413 12.61 18.93 -33.52
N ALA A 414 13.35 19.61 -32.64
CA ALA A 414 14.75 19.28 -32.37
C ALA A 414 14.89 17.85 -31.81
N LEU A 415 13.97 17.45 -30.93
CA LEU A 415 13.92 16.10 -30.37
C LEU A 415 13.59 15.04 -31.43
N ASP A 416 12.60 15.25 -32.31
CA ASP A 416 12.32 14.33 -33.42
C ASP A 416 13.53 14.21 -34.37
N ASN A 417 14.18 15.32 -34.71
CA ASN A 417 15.39 15.33 -35.53
C ASN A 417 16.50 14.50 -34.89
N LYS A 418 16.66 14.59 -33.57
CA LYS A 418 17.64 13.79 -32.84
C LYS A 418 17.29 12.30 -32.85
N LEU A 419 16.03 11.95 -32.64
CA LEU A 419 15.58 10.57 -32.76
C LEU A 419 15.74 10.02 -34.19
N ASN A 420 15.55 10.84 -35.22
CA ASN A 420 15.83 10.45 -36.61
C ASN A 420 17.31 10.11 -36.82
N GLN A 421 18.23 10.84 -36.18
CA GLN A 421 19.67 10.54 -36.21
C GLN A 421 19.99 9.23 -35.46
N LEU A 422 19.31 8.98 -34.33
CA LEU A 422 19.48 7.75 -33.56
C LEU A 422 18.85 6.54 -34.24
N GLY A 423 17.82 6.74 -35.07
CA GLY A 423 17.16 5.72 -35.88
C GLY A 423 15.88 5.15 -35.27
N TYR A 424 14.90 4.83 -36.12
CA TYR A 424 13.60 4.23 -35.77
C TYR A 424 13.43 2.84 -36.40
N ASP A 425 14.15 1.85 -35.89
CA ASP A 425 14.04 0.47 -36.36
C ASP A 425 13.15 -0.41 -35.45
N ALA A 426 12.80 -1.61 -35.91
CA ALA A 426 11.97 -2.57 -35.18
C ALA A 426 12.58 -3.05 -33.84
N HIS A 427 13.88 -2.81 -33.62
CA HIS A 427 14.62 -3.19 -32.41
C HIS A 427 14.90 -1.97 -31.51
N THR A 428 14.22 -0.84 -31.75
CA THR A 428 14.32 0.38 -30.97
C THR A 428 13.08 0.56 -30.09
N LEU A 429 13.31 0.70 -28.78
CA LEU A 429 12.30 1.06 -27.77
C LEU A 429 12.45 2.53 -27.41
N ILE A 430 11.36 3.28 -27.48
CA ILE A 430 11.28 4.67 -27.02
C ILE A 430 10.37 4.70 -25.80
N VAL A 431 10.89 5.23 -24.70
CA VAL A 431 10.15 5.40 -23.46
C VAL A 431 10.02 6.90 -23.19
N THR A 432 8.79 7.36 -23.01
CA THR A 432 8.46 8.77 -22.77
C THR A 432 7.38 8.92 -21.70
N SER A 433 7.02 10.16 -21.35
CA SER A 433 5.94 10.47 -20.41
C SER A 433 4.64 9.77 -20.80
N ASN A 434 3.96 9.19 -19.79
CA ASN A 434 2.67 8.52 -19.97
C ASN A 434 1.62 9.40 -20.63
N GLN A 435 1.72 10.72 -20.44
CA GLN A 435 0.79 11.67 -21.03
C GLN A 435 0.86 11.69 -22.55
N VAL A 436 2.05 11.56 -23.13
CA VAL A 436 2.28 11.76 -24.58
C VAL A 436 2.64 10.48 -25.31
N SER A 437 2.78 9.35 -24.61
CA SER A 437 3.21 8.07 -25.18
C SER A 437 2.33 7.62 -26.35
N GLU A 438 1.00 7.75 -26.24
CA GLU A 438 0.05 7.43 -27.32
C GLU A 438 0.15 8.40 -28.50
N GLU A 439 0.27 9.70 -28.23
CA GLU A 439 0.40 10.72 -29.28
C GLU A 439 1.70 10.51 -30.08
N VAL A 440 2.80 10.24 -29.38
CA VAL A 440 4.11 9.91 -29.96
C VAL A 440 4.04 8.61 -30.74
N ARG A 441 3.39 7.57 -30.21
CA ARG A 441 3.19 6.28 -30.90
C ARG A 441 2.45 6.48 -32.21
N LYS A 442 1.34 7.22 -32.19
CA LYS A 442 0.55 7.53 -33.38
C LYS A 442 1.37 8.29 -34.42
N ASN A 443 2.11 9.33 -34.01
CA ASN A 443 2.96 10.11 -34.92
C ASN A 443 4.04 9.24 -35.60
N ILE A 444 4.64 8.30 -34.87
CA ILE A 444 5.62 7.35 -35.42
C ILE A 444 4.97 6.40 -36.44
N LEU A 445 3.79 5.86 -36.12
CA LEU A 445 3.03 4.97 -37.00
C LEU A 445 2.60 5.69 -38.29
N ASP A 446 2.05 6.90 -38.18
CA ASP A 446 1.60 7.71 -39.32
C ASP A 446 2.76 8.04 -40.28
N ARG A 447 3.97 8.19 -39.74
CA ARG A 447 5.21 8.40 -40.50
C ARG A 447 5.89 7.10 -40.96
N ARG A 448 5.24 5.94 -40.76
CA ARG A 448 5.72 4.59 -41.15
C ARG A 448 7.09 4.22 -40.56
N LYS A 449 7.40 4.75 -39.37
CA LYS A 449 8.59 4.38 -38.58
C LYS A 449 8.31 3.08 -37.80
N GLN A 450 9.33 2.30 -37.45
CA GLN A 450 9.16 0.94 -36.88
C GLN A 450 9.44 0.82 -35.38
N ALA A 451 9.80 1.90 -34.68
CA ALA A 451 10.11 1.85 -33.26
C ALA A 451 8.87 1.55 -32.40
N THR A 452 9.08 0.89 -31.27
CA THR A 452 8.04 0.68 -30.24
C THR A 452 8.06 1.84 -29.26
N VAL A 453 6.89 2.38 -28.91
CA VAL A 453 6.74 3.49 -27.95
C VAL A 453 5.90 3.06 -26.76
N VAL A 454 6.41 3.31 -25.56
CA VAL A 454 5.73 3.03 -24.30
C VAL A 454 5.83 4.22 -23.34
N GLY A 455 4.89 4.31 -22.41
CA GLY A 455 4.95 5.23 -21.29
C GLY A 455 5.88 4.71 -20.18
N TYR A 456 6.36 5.58 -19.29
CA TYR A 456 7.16 5.18 -18.14
C TYR A 456 6.45 4.21 -17.19
N ASP A 457 5.12 4.23 -17.12
CA ASP A 457 4.30 3.38 -16.24
C ASP A 457 4.05 1.99 -16.83
N GLU A 458 4.30 1.81 -18.12
CA GLU A 458 4.07 0.54 -18.81
C GLU A 458 4.80 -0.61 -18.08
N ALA A 459 4.11 -1.75 -17.95
CA ALA A 459 4.71 -2.93 -17.37
C ALA A 459 5.76 -3.51 -18.34
N ILE A 460 6.94 -3.82 -17.83
CA ILE A 460 8.00 -4.44 -18.62
C ILE A 460 7.68 -5.94 -18.73
N SER A 461 7.09 -6.31 -19.86
CA SER A 461 6.71 -7.70 -20.13
C SER A 461 7.90 -8.54 -20.59
N GLU A 462 7.82 -9.87 -20.43
CA GLU A 462 8.86 -10.79 -20.92
C GLU A 462 9.15 -10.64 -22.43
N SER A 463 8.14 -10.26 -23.22
CA SER A 463 8.31 -10.06 -24.67
C SER A 463 9.28 -8.94 -25.06
N PHE A 464 9.70 -8.10 -24.10
CA PHE A 464 10.65 -7.02 -24.35
C PHE A 464 12.09 -7.54 -24.35
N TYR A 465 12.35 -8.61 -23.61
CA TYR A 465 13.69 -9.16 -23.45
C TYR A 465 14.17 -9.90 -24.70
N GLY A 466 15.37 -9.56 -25.14
CA GLY A 466 15.95 -10.07 -26.40
C GLY A 466 15.36 -9.43 -27.66
N ARG A 467 14.29 -8.64 -27.56
CA ARG A 467 13.67 -7.95 -28.71
C ARG A 467 14.40 -6.67 -29.09
N PHE A 468 14.80 -5.88 -28.11
CA PHE A 468 15.33 -4.54 -28.36
C PHE A 468 16.87 -4.53 -28.29
N LYS A 469 17.49 -3.88 -29.28
CA LYS A 469 18.93 -3.61 -29.30
C LYS A 469 19.25 -2.23 -28.76
N LYS A 470 18.28 -1.31 -28.79
CA LYS A 470 18.42 0.07 -28.38
C LYS A 470 17.19 0.53 -27.59
N MET A 471 17.43 1.26 -26.51
CA MET A 471 16.40 1.93 -25.73
C MET A 471 16.71 3.42 -25.64
N ILE A 472 15.72 4.26 -25.85
CA ILE A 472 15.84 5.72 -25.77
C ILE A 472 14.84 6.21 -24.72
N LEU A 473 15.35 6.79 -23.64
CA LEU A 473 14.54 7.41 -22.59
C LEU A 473 14.49 8.93 -22.83
N ILE A 474 13.28 9.50 -22.89
CA ILE A 474 13.07 10.93 -23.15
C ILE A 474 12.70 11.67 -21.86
N ASN A 475 13.64 12.49 -21.37
CA ASN A 475 13.49 13.32 -20.19
C ASN A 475 12.94 12.56 -18.96
N PRO A 476 13.49 11.38 -18.60
CA PRO A 476 12.97 10.60 -17.47
C PRO A 476 13.26 11.29 -16.13
N ARG A 477 12.36 11.14 -15.17
CA ARG A 477 12.63 11.40 -13.75
C ARG A 477 13.58 10.36 -13.17
N ALA A 478 14.10 10.61 -11.96
CA ALA A 478 15.03 9.71 -11.29
C ALA A 478 14.50 8.27 -11.18
N PHE A 479 13.29 8.10 -10.65
CA PHE A 479 12.70 6.76 -10.45
C PHE A 479 12.36 6.06 -11.77
N GLU A 480 11.89 6.82 -12.78
CA GLU A 480 11.58 6.32 -14.12
C GLU A 480 12.86 5.83 -14.79
N ARG A 481 13.92 6.64 -14.74
CA ARG A 481 15.25 6.32 -15.23
C ARG A 481 15.77 5.04 -14.59
N ARG A 482 15.74 4.94 -13.25
CA ARG A 482 16.18 3.73 -12.52
C ARG A 482 15.40 2.50 -12.95
N LYS A 483 14.05 2.55 -13.00
CA LYS A 483 13.21 1.43 -13.44
C LYS A 483 13.67 0.89 -14.80
N TRP A 484 13.83 1.75 -15.78
CA TRP A 484 14.09 1.32 -17.16
C TRP A 484 15.56 0.95 -17.40
N ILE A 485 16.51 1.67 -16.81
CA ILE A 485 17.94 1.30 -16.92
C ILE A 485 18.19 -0.06 -16.28
N LEU A 486 17.70 -0.24 -15.06
CA LEU A 486 17.92 -1.46 -14.30
C LEU A 486 17.12 -2.64 -14.85
N ALA A 487 16.19 -2.41 -15.77
CA ALA A 487 15.44 -3.46 -16.41
C ALA A 487 16.26 -4.32 -17.37
N ASP A 488 17.41 -3.84 -17.86
CA ASP A 488 18.29 -4.53 -18.82
C ASP A 488 17.55 -5.08 -20.06
N ILE A 489 16.68 -4.25 -20.63
CA ILE A 489 15.86 -4.62 -21.80
C ILE A 489 16.67 -4.55 -23.10
N ALA A 490 17.62 -3.60 -23.16
CA ALA A 490 18.42 -3.34 -24.34
C ALA A 490 19.86 -2.96 -23.94
N PRO A 491 20.87 -3.46 -24.66
CA PRO A 491 22.27 -3.19 -24.33
C PRO A 491 22.71 -1.75 -24.62
N ASN A 492 22.07 -1.06 -25.58
CA ASN A 492 22.39 0.33 -25.92
C ASN A 492 21.31 1.29 -25.40
N ILE A 493 21.59 1.95 -24.28
CA ILE A 493 20.67 2.89 -23.64
C ILE A 493 21.11 4.32 -23.95
N LYS A 494 20.20 5.13 -24.49
CA LYS A 494 20.35 6.58 -24.68
C LYS A 494 19.37 7.32 -23.80
N ILE A 495 19.82 8.39 -23.17
CA ILE A 495 18.95 9.27 -22.39
C ILE A 495 19.03 10.67 -22.96
N LEU A 496 17.88 11.20 -23.38
CA LEU A 496 17.76 12.52 -23.99
C LEU A 496 17.20 13.50 -22.98
N TYR A 497 17.93 14.58 -22.69
CA TYR A 497 17.47 15.66 -21.81
C TYR A 497 17.53 17.02 -22.50
N PRO A 498 16.66 17.96 -22.12
CA PRO A 498 16.80 19.35 -22.50
C PRO A 498 17.93 20.01 -21.70
N SER A 499 18.71 20.89 -22.34
CA SER A 499 19.85 21.58 -21.71
C SER A 499 19.47 22.41 -20.47
N ILE A 500 18.23 22.92 -20.41
CA ILE A 500 17.71 23.66 -19.25
C ILE A 500 17.52 22.79 -17.99
N SER A 501 17.60 21.46 -18.11
CA SER A 501 17.43 20.52 -16.99
C SER A 501 18.75 19.86 -16.60
N LEU A 502 19.88 20.34 -17.11
CA LEU A 502 21.19 19.70 -17.00
C LEU A 502 21.70 19.66 -15.55
N ASP A 503 21.53 20.73 -14.77
CA ASP A 503 21.91 20.77 -13.36
C ASP A 503 21.04 19.82 -12.50
N ARG A 504 19.71 19.92 -12.64
CA ARG A 504 18.76 19.00 -11.97
C ARG A 504 19.07 17.55 -12.31
N TYR A 505 19.43 17.29 -13.56
CA TYR A 505 19.78 15.95 -14.02
C TYR A 505 21.09 15.45 -13.41
N ARG A 506 22.11 16.30 -13.33
CA ARG A 506 23.39 15.93 -12.69
C ARG A 506 23.22 15.62 -11.21
N ASN A 507 22.44 16.42 -10.49
CA ASN A 507 22.09 16.13 -9.09
C ASN A 507 21.33 14.81 -8.98
N SER A 508 20.36 14.59 -9.88
CA SER A 508 19.62 13.33 -9.96
C SER A 508 20.54 12.11 -10.19
N LEU A 509 21.57 12.23 -11.03
CA LEU A 509 22.57 11.18 -11.25
C LEU A 509 23.47 10.95 -10.03
N ARG A 510 23.89 12.01 -9.33
CA ARG A 510 24.64 11.89 -8.07
C ARG A 510 23.81 11.18 -7.01
N ASN A 511 22.51 11.44 -6.96
CA ASN A 511 21.57 10.77 -6.06
C ASN A 511 21.42 9.28 -6.43
N ASP A 512 21.38 8.95 -7.72
CA ASP A 512 21.42 7.55 -8.18
C ASP A 512 22.73 6.87 -7.77
N GLN A 513 23.87 7.55 -7.96
CA GLN A 513 25.18 7.01 -7.59
C GLN A 513 25.22 6.74 -6.08
N TYR A 514 24.85 7.71 -5.26
CA TYR A 514 24.78 7.56 -3.80
C TYR A 514 23.86 6.40 -3.41
N PHE A 515 22.67 6.30 -4.02
CA PHE A 515 21.72 5.23 -3.76
C PHE A 515 22.31 3.84 -4.05
N ILE A 516 22.99 3.65 -5.19
CA ILE A 516 23.58 2.36 -5.53
C ILE A 516 24.83 2.09 -4.67
N GLU A 517 25.60 3.12 -4.31
CA GLU A 517 26.71 2.99 -3.35
C GLU A 517 26.21 2.57 -1.95
N GLN A 518 25.03 3.02 -1.50
CA GLN A 518 24.41 2.51 -0.27
C GLN A 518 24.03 1.04 -0.37
N LEU A 519 23.59 0.57 -1.55
CA LEU A 519 23.30 -0.86 -1.78
C LEU A 519 24.57 -1.72 -1.76
N LEU A 520 25.69 -1.21 -2.31
CA LEU A 520 26.99 -1.89 -2.31
C LEU A 520 27.58 -2.10 -0.90
N ASN A 521 27.23 -1.23 0.05
CA ASN A 521 27.73 -1.29 1.42
C ASN A 521 26.95 -2.27 2.33
N LEU A 522 26.01 -3.05 1.78
CA LEU A 522 25.20 -4.02 2.53
C LEU A 522 25.80 -5.41 2.36
N ASP A 523 26.21 -6.04 3.47
CA ASP A 523 26.92 -7.34 3.49
C ASP A 523 26.15 -8.51 2.81
N TRP A 524 24.85 -8.34 2.62
CA TRP A 524 23.94 -9.31 2.00
C TRP A 524 23.65 -9.05 0.51
N PHE A 525 24.16 -7.97 -0.07
CA PHE A 525 23.97 -7.61 -1.48
C PHE A 525 25.07 -8.24 -2.35
N LYS A 526 24.77 -9.38 -3.00
CA LYS A 526 25.78 -10.23 -3.68
C LYS A 526 25.43 -10.52 -5.14
N ASP A 527 25.43 -9.51 -6.01
CA ASP A 527 25.12 -9.70 -7.44
C ASP A 527 26.20 -9.17 -8.41
N GLY A 528 27.25 -8.47 -7.96
CA GLY A 528 28.33 -7.95 -8.83
C GLY A 528 27.93 -6.88 -9.87
N SER A 529 26.65 -6.80 -10.20
CA SER A 529 26.02 -5.93 -11.19
C SER A 529 25.95 -4.45 -10.74
N ALA A 530 25.82 -4.19 -9.44
CA ALA A 530 25.76 -2.83 -8.90
C ALA A 530 27.08 -2.05 -9.08
N ASP A 531 28.24 -2.71 -9.03
CA ASP A 531 29.53 -2.06 -9.28
C ASP A 531 29.62 -1.53 -10.72
N ILE A 532 29.06 -2.29 -11.68
CA ILE A 532 29.02 -1.91 -13.09
C ILE A 532 28.13 -0.68 -13.27
N ILE A 533 26.98 -0.64 -12.59
CA ILE A 533 26.05 0.50 -12.64
C ILE A 533 26.65 1.75 -11.97
N VAL A 534 27.32 1.62 -10.82
CA VAL A 534 28.01 2.75 -10.17
C VAL A 534 29.08 3.35 -11.07
N ASN A 535 29.88 2.50 -11.72
CA ASN A 535 30.91 2.97 -12.65
C ASN A 535 30.30 3.66 -13.88
N ALA A 536 29.20 3.15 -14.41
CA ALA A 536 28.44 3.79 -15.48
C ALA A 536 27.89 5.17 -15.09
N LEU A 537 27.33 5.30 -13.87
CA LEU A 537 26.84 6.58 -13.34
C LEU A 537 27.98 7.59 -13.12
N LYS A 538 29.14 7.14 -12.62
CA LYS A 538 30.34 7.99 -12.47
C LYS A 538 30.79 8.58 -13.80
N LEU A 539 30.84 7.77 -14.85
CA LEU A 539 31.17 8.23 -16.21
C LEU A 539 30.14 9.23 -16.74
N ALA A 540 28.85 8.91 -16.58
CA ALA A 540 27.74 9.79 -16.94
C ALA A 540 27.81 11.17 -16.26
N ILE A 541 28.17 11.23 -14.97
CA ILE A 541 28.33 12.48 -14.23
C ILE A 541 29.52 13.31 -14.76
N ASN A 542 30.57 12.64 -15.22
CA ASN A 542 31.75 13.29 -15.79
C ASN A 542 31.48 13.85 -17.19
N ASP A 543 30.71 13.15 -18.02
CA ASP A 543 30.33 13.58 -19.38
C ASP A 543 29.50 14.86 -19.40
N VAL A 544 28.77 15.17 -18.31
CA VAL A 544 27.93 16.36 -18.18
C VAL A 544 28.73 17.65 -17.88
N GLY A 545 30.02 17.55 -17.51
CA GLY A 545 30.91 18.70 -17.26
C GLY A 545 30.75 19.38 -15.88
N PRO A 546 31.68 20.27 -15.43
CA PRO A 546 31.67 20.92 -14.11
C PRO A 546 30.58 22.02 -13.95
N ILE A 547 30.13 22.29 -12.71
CA ILE A 547 29.18 23.38 -12.40
C ILE A 547 29.91 24.71 -12.50
N ALA A 548 29.31 25.73 -13.13
CA ALA A 548 29.87 27.08 -13.21
C ALA A 548 29.57 27.96 -11.98
N TYR A 549 29.20 27.38 -10.84
CA TYR A 549 28.92 28.10 -9.59
C TYR A 549 29.72 27.52 -8.43
N ASP A 550 30.43 28.41 -7.75
CA ASP A 550 31.16 28.18 -6.50
C ASP A 550 30.15 28.15 -5.35
N LEU A 551 29.91 26.97 -4.79
CA LEU A 551 29.08 26.79 -3.60
C LEU A 551 29.80 25.82 -2.66
N SER A 552 30.49 26.41 -1.69
CA SER A 552 30.78 25.81 -0.39
C SER A 552 29.48 25.56 0.38
N ILE A 553 28.70 24.57 -0.05
CA ILE A 553 27.53 24.07 0.68
C ILE A 553 27.83 22.63 1.09
N ASP A 554 27.70 22.35 2.38
CA ASP A 554 27.86 21.03 2.98
C ASP A 554 27.01 19.99 2.24
N ASN A 555 27.67 18.95 1.74
CA ASN A 555 27.15 17.90 0.87
C ASN A 555 26.19 16.90 1.57
N GLN A 556 25.37 17.31 2.54
CA GLN A 556 24.47 16.40 3.26
C GLN A 556 22.98 16.77 3.23
N ASP A 557 22.61 18.04 3.06
CA ASP A 557 21.20 18.47 3.21
C ASP A 557 20.43 18.70 1.87
N THR A 558 21.12 18.82 0.73
CA THR A 558 20.47 19.14 -0.56
C THR A 558 19.87 17.93 -1.28
N THR A 559 20.21 16.70 -0.87
CA THR A 559 19.79 15.44 -1.48
C THR A 559 18.31 15.09 -1.28
N ASP A 560 17.69 15.56 -0.19
CA ASP A 560 16.34 15.15 0.21
C ASP A 560 15.23 16.08 -0.34
N GLU A 561 15.49 17.38 -0.49
CA GLU A 561 14.49 18.35 -0.96
C GLU A 561 14.15 18.17 -2.45
N GLU A 562 15.14 18.03 -3.33
CA GLU A 562 14.91 17.81 -4.77
C GLU A 562 14.22 16.45 -5.07
N GLN A 563 14.50 15.42 -4.26
CA GLN A 563 13.83 14.13 -4.36
C GLN A 563 12.36 14.25 -3.99
N GLN A 564 12.03 14.99 -2.92
CA GLN A 564 10.65 15.24 -2.55
C GLN A 564 9.90 16.08 -3.59
N VAL A 565 10.54 17.07 -4.20
CA VAL A 565 9.93 17.90 -5.26
C VAL A 565 9.69 17.07 -6.53
N SER A 566 10.67 16.28 -7.00
CA SER A 566 10.50 15.39 -8.16
C SER A 566 9.41 14.33 -7.92
N TYR A 567 9.33 13.80 -6.71
CA TYR A 567 8.34 12.79 -6.30
C TYR A 567 6.92 13.39 -6.11
N ARG A 568 6.82 14.62 -5.60
CA ARG A 568 5.58 15.40 -5.53
C ARG A 568 5.08 15.73 -6.94
N SER A 569 5.95 16.20 -7.82
CA SER A 569 5.61 16.46 -9.23
C SER A 569 5.22 15.18 -9.97
N GLY A 570 5.82 14.02 -9.66
CA GLY A 570 5.39 12.70 -10.14
C GLY A 570 3.95 12.35 -9.81
N ARG A 571 3.58 12.47 -8.54
CA ARG A 571 2.21 12.23 -8.04
C ARG A 571 1.14 13.11 -8.69
N LEU A 572 1.48 14.35 -9.03
CA LEU A 572 0.56 15.30 -9.62
C LEU A 572 0.22 14.96 -11.09
N ILE A 573 1.08 14.20 -11.78
CA ILE A 573 0.87 13.70 -13.15
C ILE A 573 0.15 12.34 -13.17
N ASP A 574 0.53 11.41 -12.29
CA ASP A 574 0.02 10.01 -12.28
C ASP A 574 -1.43 9.86 -11.80
N SER A 575 -2.00 10.89 -11.16
CA SER A 575 -3.41 10.88 -10.73
C SER A 575 -4.44 10.86 -11.88
N ASN A 576 -3.99 10.86 -13.14
CA ASN A 576 -4.83 10.85 -14.34
C ASN A 576 -4.62 9.64 -15.28
N ALA A 577 -3.74 8.69 -14.97
CA ALA A 577 -3.51 7.52 -15.84
C ALA A 577 -4.34 6.32 -15.36
N ASP A 578 -5.50 6.12 -15.99
CA ASP A 578 -6.32 4.89 -15.95
C ASP A 578 -6.28 4.11 -14.63
N GLU A 579 -6.87 4.68 -13.56
CA GLU A 579 -7.58 3.81 -12.63
C GLU A 579 -8.86 3.37 -13.34
N PRO A 580 -9.00 2.10 -13.76
CA PRO A 580 -10.30 1.60 -14.16
C PRO A 580 -11.23 1.84 -12.98
N LEU A 581 -12.37 2.47 -13.26
CA LEU A 581 -13.58 2.45 -12.43
C LEU A 581 -13.84 1.01 -11.95
N THR A 582 -13.21 0.64 -10.83
CA THR A 582 -13.31 -0.67 -10.18
C THR A 582 -13.07 -0.50 -8.69
N ASP A 583 -14.03 0.13 -8.02
CA ASP A 583 -14.95 -0.42 -7.01
C ASP A 583 -15.52 0.80 -6.26
N PRO A 584 -16.85 0.99 -6.23
CA PRO A 584 -17.46 2.18 -5.63
C PRO A 584 -17.40 2.07 -4.10
N ASP A 585 -16.25 2.32 -3.46
CA ASP A 585 -16.20 2.35 -1.99
C ASP A 585 -14.98 3.04 -1.32
N THR A 586 -14.26 3.93 -2.00
CA THR A 586 -13.19 4.73 -1.34
C THR A 586 -13.25 6.23 -1.65
N ASP A 587 -14.33 6.88 -1.22
CA ASP A 587 -14.29 8.32 -0.94
C ASP A 587 -13.67 8.54 0.46
N ARG A 588 -12.34 8.61 0.52
CA ARG A 588 -11.61 9.14 1.68
C ARG A 588 -10.87 10.41 1.24
N ASN A 589 -11.56 11.54 1.25
CA ASN A 589 -10.93 12.85 1.33
C ASN A 589 -10.66 13.21 2.80
N ASP A 590 -9.77 12.47 3.46
CA ASP A 590 -9.18 12.97 4.71
C ASP A 590 -8.04 13.93 4.33
N PRO A 591 -8.11 15.22 4.71
CA PRO A 591 -7.06 16.18 4.37
C PRO A 591 -5.74 15.74 5.02
N LEU A 592 -4.69 15.69 4.22
CA LEU A 592 -3.33 15.36 4.65
C LEU A 592 -2.54 16.65 4.83
N ALA A 593 -1.70 16.74 5.87
CA ALA A 593 -0.79 17.87 6.11
C ALA A 593 0.66 17.42 6.21
N PHE A 594 1.57 18.33 5.85
CA PHE A 594 3.00 18.13 6.02
C PHE A 594 3.43 18.62 7.41
N ALA A 595 3.71 17.67 8.31
CA ALA A 595 4.39 17.98 9.55
C ALA A 595 5.86 18.28 9.23
N GLN A 596 6.30 19.49 9.58
CA GLN A 596 7.65 19.98 9.37
C GLN A 596 8.53 19.93 10.63
N TYR A 597 7.91 19.81 11.81
CA TYR A 597 8.60 19.85 13.09
C TYR A 597 8.08 18.75 14.00
N GLN A 598 9.00 18.01 14.63
CA GLN A 598 8.71 17.02 15.65
C GLN A 598 9.37 17.44 16.96
N LEU A 599 8.56 17.66 17.98
CA LEU A 599 9.01 17.86 19.34
C LEU A 599 8.96 16.55 20.11
N SER A 600 10.01 16.24 20.86
CA SER A 600 10.00 15.21 21.90
C SER A 600 10.26 15.83 23.27
N PHE A 601 9.75 15.17 24.31
CA PHE A 601 9.71 15.74 25.65
C PHE A 601 10.48 14.90 26.67
N LYS A 602 11.04 15.58 27.68
CA LYS A 602 11.89 14.97 28.70
C LYS A 602 11.08 14.08 29.66
N GLU A 603 9.89 14.53 30.04
CA GLU A 603 9.03 13.87 31.01
C GLU A 603 8.25 12.69 30.41
N ASN A 604 8.11 12.65 29.08
CA ASN A 604 7.43 11.56 28.38
C ASN A 604 8.09 11.28 27.01
N HIS A 605 8.98 10.28 26.99
CA HIS A 605 9.73 9.90 25.80
C HIS A 605 8.89 9.32 24.66
N GLN A 606 7.65 8.90 24.92
CA GLN A 606 6.71 8.44 23.91
C GLN A 606 5.86 9.58 23.33
N ALA A 607 5.70 10.69 24.07
CA ALA A 607 4.95 11.84 23.60
C ALA A 607 5.71 12.58 22.51
N ARG A 608 5.03 12.83 21.39
CA ARG A 608 5.56 13.59 20.27
C ARG A 608 4.51 14.58 19.78
N VAL A 609 4.92 15.81 19.54
CA VAL A 609 4.07 16.80 18.86
C VAL A 609 4.60 16.98 17.46
N LEU A 610 3.73 16.79 16.48
CA LEU A 610 3.99 17.05 15.07
C LEU A 610 3.34 18.38 14.71
N GLY A 611 4.11 19.33 14.21
CA GLY A 611 3.61 20.63 13.74
C GLY A 611 4.01 20.89 12.30
N THR A 612 3.14 21.61 11.59
CA THR A 612 3.46 22.16 10.27
C THR A 612 4.29 23.44 10.44
N GLU A 613 4.67 24.09 9.33
CA GLU A 613 5.38 25.37 9.36
C GLU A 613 4.63 26.48 10.10
N HIS A 614 3.32 26.47 9.97
CA HIS A 614 2.41 27.45 10.55
C HIS A 614 1.88 27.00 11.91
N GLY A 615 2.21 25.76 12.34
CA GLY A 615 1.80 25.20 13.62
C GLY A 615 2.33 26.05 14.75
N LYS A 616 1.44 26.58 15.59
CA LYS A 616 1.84 27.21 16.85
C LYS A 616 1.70 26.22 17.99
N ILE A 617 2.43 26.44 19.08
CA ILE A 617 2.26 25.74 20.34
C ILE A 617 2.25 26.75 21.48
N LEU A 618 1.57 26.43 22.58
CA LEU A 618 1.58 27.24 23.78
C LEU A 618 2.83 26.91 24.60
N VAL A 619 3.65 27.93 24.87
CA VAL A 619 4.83 27.80 25.73
C VAL A 619 4.70 28.68 26.95
N LYS A 620 5.10 28.14 28.09
CA LYS A 620 5.16 28.85 29.36
C LYS A 620 6.37 29.78 29.39
N ARG A 621 6.14 31.07 29.58
CA ARG A 621 7.20 32.08 29.73
C ARG A 621 7.64 32.23 31.19
N PRO A 622 8.83 32.81 31.44
CA PRO A 622 9.38 32.98 32.80
C PRO A 622 8.52 33.80 33.77
N ASN A 623 7.60 34.61 33.24
CA ASN A 623 6.65 35.43 34.01
C ASN A 623 5.33 34.70 34.34
N ASP A 624 5.25 33.37 34.16
CA ASP A 624 4.05 32.54 34.39
C ASP A 624 2.86 32.88 33.47
N PHE A 625 3.12 33.37 32.27
CA PHE A 625 2.14 33.52 31.19
C PHE A 625 2.33 32.47 30.10
N LEU A 626 1.25 32.16 29.39
CA LEU A 626 1.30 31.35 28.17
C LEU A 626 1.43 32.26 26.95
N GLU A 627 2.19 31.82 25.96
CA GLU A 627 2.37 32.53 24.69
C GLU A 627 2.34 31.53 23.54
N HIS A 628 1.66 31.88 22.45
CA HIS A 628 1.76 31.10 21.21
C HIS A 628 3.09 31.40 20.55
N ILE A 629 3.89 30.36 20.38
CA ILE A 629 5.08 30.45 19.54
C ILE A 629 4.94 29.49 18.37
N LYS A 630 5.42 29.92 17.20
CA LYS A 630 5.55 29.01 16.06
C LYS A 630 6.40 27.82 16.48
N ILE A 631 6.02 26.63 16.07
CA ILE A 631 6.74 25.40 16.42
C ILE A 631 8.20 25.44 15.94
N SER A 632 8.46 26.17 14.84
CA SER A 632 9.80 26.45 14.31
C SER A 632 10.68 27.29 15.23
N ASN A 633 10.08 28.07 16.13
CA ASN A 633 10.79 28.94 17.08
C ASN A 633 10.98 28.29 18.45
N VAL A 634 10.54 27.04 18.61
CA VAL A 634 10.66 26.28 19.85
C VAL A 634 12.09 25.78 19.99
N VAL A 635 12.70 26.03 21.14
CA VAL A 635 14.07 25.57 21.42
C VAL A 635 14.08 24.49 22.49
N VAL A 636 15.13 23.67 22.49
CA VAL A 636 15.36 22.68 23.56
C VAL A 636 15.42 23.39 24.90
N GLY A 637 14.64 22.91 25.87
CA GLY A 637 14.47 23.53 27.19
C GLY A 637 13.22 24.38 27.33
N ASP A 638 12.52 24.72 26.24
CA ASP A 638 11.20 25.38 26.33
C ASP A 638 10.18 24.48 27.04
N ILE A 639 9.27 25.09 27.79
CA ILE A 639 8.21 24.39 28.54
C ILE A 639 6.90 24.52 27.78
N VAL A 640 6.50 23.47 27.06
CA VAL A 640 5.24 23.42 26.32
C VAL A 640 4.09 23.15 27.28
N ALA A 641 3.04 23.96 27.18
CA ALA A 641 1.80 23.80 27.91
C ALA A 641 0.82 22.92 27.09
N TYR A 642 0.48 21.77 27.64
CA TYR A 642 -0.59 20.92 27.13
C TYR A 642 -1.88 21.24 27.89
N ILE A 643 -2.84 21.83 27.18
CA ILE A 643 -4.17 22.15 27.73
C ILE A 643 -5.14 21.07 27.31
N LYS A 644 -5.71 20.37 28.29
CA LYS A 644 -6.71 19.33 28.04
C LYS A 644 -8.08 19.97 27.79
N ILE A 645 -8.29 20.49 26.58
CA ILE A 645 -9.62 20.89 26.11
C ILE A 645 -10.34 19.65 25.58
N GLU A 646 -11.60 19.46 25.99
CA GLU A 646 -12.45 18.36 25.56
C GLU A 646 -12.42 18.19 24.02
N ASP A 647 -12.47 16.94 23.57
CA ASP A 647 -12.50 16.61 22.14
C ASP A 647 -13.75 17.24 21.49
N CYS A 648 -13.61 17.85 20.31
CA CYS A 648 -14.72 18.41 19.55
C CYS A 648 -15.88 17.41 19.40
N VAL A 649 -15.56 16.13 19.20
CA VAL A 649 -16.54 15.04 19.05
C VAL A 649 -17.28 14.82 20.37
N GLU A 650 -16.60 14.92 21.50
CA GLU A 650 -17.19 14.75 22.83
C GLU A 650 -18.07 15.94 23.20
N PHE A 651 -17.61 17.17 22.90
CA PHE A 651 -18.41 18.39 23.02
C PHE A 651 -19.67 18.33 22.14
N TYR A 652 -19.53 17.88 20.89
CA TYR A 652 -20.66 17.65 19.98
C TYR A 652 -21.65 16.62 20.53
N ARG A 653 -21.19 15.49 21.05
CA ARG A 653 -22.05 14.46 21.64
C ARG A 653 -22.78 14.99 22.87
N ASN A 654 -22.12 15.79 23.71
CA ASN A 654 -22.73 16.43 24.87
C ASN A 654 -23.78 17.46 24.46
N ASP A 655 -23.50 18.32 23.47
CA ASP A 655 -24.46 19.26 22.90
C ASP A 655 -25.63 18.54 22.24
N PHE A 656 -25.39 17.44 21.52
CA PHE A 656 -26.43 16.61 20.92
C PHE A 656 -27.34 15.96 21.97
N ARG A 657 -26.78 15.45 23.08
CA ARG A 657 -27.56 14.92 24.22
C ARG A 657 -28.38 16.01 24.91
N LYS A 658 -27.79 17.19 25.17
CA LYS A 658 -28.53 18.33 25.76
C LYS A 658 -29.65 18.80 24.85
N MET A 659 -29.42 18.79 23.54
CA MET A 659 -30.44 19.12 22.55
C MET A 659 -31.56 18.08 22.52
N THR A 660 -31.39 16.84 22.96
CA THR A 660 -32.49 15.87 23.09
C THR A 660 -33.21 15.95 24.45
N SER A 661 -32.54 16.34 25.53
CA SER A 661 -33.10 16.39 26.89
C SER A 661 -33.58 17.77 27.39
N ASP A 662 -33.03 18.87 26.86
CA ASP A 662 -33.28 20.24 27.32
C ASP A 662 -33.97 21.09 26.24
N THR A 663 -35.19 21.53 26.54
CA THR A 663 -36.04 22.25 25.58
C THR A 663 -35.64 23.73 25.41
N GLU A 664 -35.07 24.34 26.45
CA GLU A 664 -34.62 25.73 26.43
C GLU A 664 -33.28 25.86 25.71
N PHE A 665 -32.35 24.95 26.00
CA PHE A 665 -31.10 24.80 25.25
C PHE A 665 -31.36 24.55 23.76
N ARG A 666 -32.32 23.67 23.45
CA ARG A 666 -32.75 23.37 22.08
C ARG A 666 -33.25 24.61 21.33
N ARG A 667 -34.13 25.41 21.95
CA ARG A 667 -34.68 26.63 21.33
C ARG A 667 -33.58 27.66 21.04
N LYS A 668 -32.63 27.81 21.96
CA LYS A 668 -31.54 28.79 21.85
C LYS A 668 -30.48 28.40 20.80
N ARG A 669 -30.09 27.11 20.73
CA ARG A 669 -29.00 26.63 19.87
C ARG A 669 -29.40 26.24 18.45
N LEU A 670 -30.66 25.84 18.22
CA LEU A 670 -31.15 25.52 16.87
C LEU A 670 -31.31 26.78 16.01
N THR A 671 -31.59 27.95 16.58
CA THR A 671 -31.72 29.22 15.84
C THR A 671 -30.40 29.77 15.31
N ASP A 672 -29.26 29.23 15.75
CA ASP A 672 -27.92 29.76 15.44
C ASP A 672 -27.42 29.42 14.03
N SER A 673 -27.93 28.35 13.39
CA SER A 673 -27.44 27.89 12.10
C SER A 673 -28.38 26.89 11.43
N VAL A 674 -28.70 27.11 10.15
CA VAL A 674 -29.45 26.18 9.29
C VAL A 674 -28.72 24.83 9.17
N ALA A 675 -27.39 24.84 9.11
CA ALA A 675 -26.58 23.62 9.05
C ALA A 675 -26.75 22.76 10.30
N ARG A 676 -26.72 23.40 11.48
CA ARG A 676 -26.93 22.70 12.76
C ARG A 676 -28.33 22.11 12.87
N GLN A 677 -29.35 22.82 12.37
CA GLN A 677 -30.71 22.29 12.33
C GLN A 677 -30.79 21.02 11.48
N ARG A 678 -30.25 21.07 10.26
CA ARG A 678 -30.24 19.93 9.33
C ARG A 678 -29.47 18.73 9.88
N ASP A 679 -28.24 18.93 10.38
CA ASP A 679 -27.42 17.88 10.99
C ASP A 679 -28.16 17.15 12.13
N TYR A 680 -28.78 17.92 13.01
CA TYR A 680 -29.45 17.37 14.18
C TYR A 680 -30.76 16.68 13.81
N TYR A 681 -31.46 17.21 12.80
CA TYR A 681 -32.72 16.67 12.33
C TYR A 681 -32.59 15.21 11.88
N TRP A 682 -31.69 14.93 10.93
CA TRP A 682 -31.59 13.60 10.33
C TRP A 682 -31.07 12.56 11.34
N LYS A 683 -30.06 12.92 12.15
CA LYS A 683 -29.49 12.03 13.18
C LYS A 683 -30.50 11.66 14.25
N ARG A 684 -31.30 12.64 14.69
CA ARG A 684 -32.36 12.40 15.67
C ARG A 684 -33.46 11.53 15.08
N LYS A 685 -33.91 11.80 13.85
CA LYS A 685 -34.92 10.96 13.17
C LYS A 685 -34.46 9.51 13.08
N PHE A 686 -33.20 9.28 12.75
CA PHE A 686 -32.61 7.95 12.72
C PHE A 686 -32.59 7.28 14.10
N LEU A 687 -32.09 7.96 15.14
CA LEU A 687 -32.03 7.42 16.50
C LEU A 687 -33.43 7.19 17.13
N ASP A 688 -34.38 8.09 16.86
CA ASP A 688 -35.78 7.94 17.27
C ASP A 688 -36.40 6.70 16.61
N PHE A 689 -36.07 6.43 15.34
CA PHE A 689 -36.51 5.22 14.65
C PHE A 689 -35.89 3.95 15.26
N VAL A 690 -34.58 3.96 15.51
CA VAL A 690 -33.86 2.83 16.14
C VAL A 690 -34.46 2.48 17.50
N SER A 691 -34.66 3.51 18.34
CA SER A 691 -35.18 3.33 19.71
C SER A 691 -36.64 2.90 19.75
N ARG A 692 -37.53 3.51 18.93
CA ARG A 692 -38.96 3.16 18.89
C ARG A 692 -39.22 1.74 18.42
N ASN A 693 -38.35 1.20 17.57
CA ASN A 693 -38.48 -0.15 17.02
C ASN A 693 -37.57 -1.17 17.73
N GLU A 694 -36.90 -0.79 18.82
CA GLU A 694 -35.99 -1.64 19.61
C GLU A 694 -34.96 -2.38 18.75
N LEU A 695 -34.45 -1.71 17.70
CA LEU A 695 -33.61 -2.36 16.71
C LEU A 695 -32.20 -2.60 17.24
N GLY A 696 -31.85 -3.88 17.42
CA GLY A 696 -30.46 -4.30 17.61
C GLY A 696 -29.58 -4.00 16.39
N VAL A 697 -28.28 -3.90 16.60
CA VAL A 697 -27.31 -3.50 15.55
C VAL A 697 -27.30 -4.47 14.37
N ASP A 698 -27.44 -5.78 14.63
CA ASP A 698 -27.52 -6.78 13.57
C ASP A 698 -28.80 -6.64 12.72
N ARG A 699 -29.92 -6.29 13.36
CA ARG A 699 -31.18 -6.04 12.66
C ARG A 699 -31.13 -4.76 11.83
N LEU A 700 -30.45 -3.72 12.33
CA LEU A 700 -30.17 -2.52 11.53
C LEU A 700 -29.33 -2.84 10.31
N LYS A 701 -28.28 -3.65 10.46
CA LYS A 701 -27.45 -4.07 9.34
C LYS A 701 -28.23 -4.84 8.28
N GLU A 702 -29.13 -5.74 8.69
CA GLU A 702 -30.02 -6.46 7.78
C GLU A 702 -30.97 -5.50 7.05
N LEU A 703 -31.61 -4.58 7.79
CA LEU A 703 -32.56 -3.62 7.25
C LEU A 703 -31.91 -2.70 6.21
N PHE A 704 -30.69 -2.22 6.45
CA PHE A 704 -29.96 -1.43 5.45
C PHE A 704 -29.49 -2.28 4.26
N ALA A 705 -29.17 -3.56 4.49
CA ALA A 705 -28.80 -4.47 3.41
C ALA A 705 -29.99 -4.78 2.47
N GLU A 706 -31.23 -4.76 2.96
CA GLU A 706 -32.46 -4.84 2.15
C GLU A 706 -32.59 -3.64 1.20
N HIS A 707 -32.02 -2.50 1.56
CA HIS A 707 -31.92 -1.28 0.74
C HIS A 707 -30.58 -1.17 -0.03
N ASN A 708 -29.89 -2.29 -0.26
CA ASN A 708 -28.58 -2.36 -0.94
C ASN A 708 -27.43 -1.59 -0.26
N TYR A 709 -27.60 -1.15 0.99
CA TYR A 709 -26.56 -0.44 1.74
C TYR A 709 -25.86 -1.36 2.73
N LYS A 710 -24.66 -1.83 2.37
CA LYS A 710 -23.92 -2.85 3.15
C LYS A 710 -22.73 -2.24 3.87
N ARG A 711 -22.77 -2.21 5.20
CA ARG A 711 -21.66 -1.77 6.08
C ARG A 711 -21.42 -2.76 7.24
N SER A 712 -20.33 -2.56 7.98
CA SER A 712 -19.96 -3.41 9.12
C SER A 712 -20.89 -3.20 10.33
N VAL A 713 -20.93 -4.16 11.25
CA VAL A 713 -21.70 -4.05 12.51
C VAL A 713 -21.21 -2.84 13.33
N GLY A 714 -19.89 -2.64 13.43
CA GLY A 714 -19.30 -1.50 14.12
C GLY A 714 -19.72 -0.14 13.55
N PHE A 715 -19.93 -0.05 12.22
CA PHE A 715 -20.47 1.16 11.60
C PHE A 715 -21.86 1.48 12.15
N PHE A 716 -22.81 0.53 12.10
CA PHE A 716 -24.17 0.76 12.60
C PHE A 716 -24.20 0.95 14.13
N GLN A 717 -23.32 0.29 14.87
CA GLN A 717 -23.18 0.48 16.31
C GLN A 717 -22.76 1.91 16.68
N SER A 718 -21.92 2.55 15.86
CA SER A 718 -21.50 3.95 16.09
C SER A 718 -22.64 4.94 15.84
N TRP A 719 -23.47 4.70 14.82
CA TRP A 719 -24.57 5.59 14.43
C TRP A 719 -25.87 5.37 15.21
N ALA A 720 -26.07 4.18 15.77
CA ALA A 720 -27.23 3.84 16.62
C ALA A 720 -27.08 4.30 18.08
N ASN A 721 -25.96 4.92 18.46
CA ASN A 721 -25.68 5.34 19.83
C ASN A 721 -25.18 6.79 19.89
N VAL A 722 -25.91 7.64 20.61
CA VAL A 722 -25.55 9.05 20.83
C VAL A 722 -24.17 9.23 21.47
N THR A 723 -23.69 8.26 22.26
CA THR A 723 -22.35 8.35 22.86
C THR A 723 -21.21 8.02 21.89
N LYS A 724 -21.53 7.44 20.73
CA LYS A 724 -20.55 6.99 19.73
C LYS A 724 -20.73 7.64 18.35
N ILE A 725 -21.77 8.44 18.17
CA ILE A 725 -22.07 9.09 16.89
C ILE A 725 -20.96 10.04 16.46
N ASN A 726 -20.71 10.10 15.15
CA ASN A 726 -19.70 10.96 14.53
C ASN A 726 -20.35 12.20 13.89
N PHE A 727 -19.52 13.20 13.55
CA PHE A 727 -19.99 14.41 12.89
C PHE A 727 -20.55 14.14 11.50
N VAL A 728 -19.81 13.47 10.62
CA VAL A 728 -20.19 13.33 9.20
C VAL A 728 -20.25 11.85 8.84
N PRO A 729 -21.32 11.38 8.19
CA PRO A 729 -21.36 10.03 7.67
C PRO A 729 -20.41 9.88 6.49
N ARG A 730 -19.94 8.64 6.28
CA ARG A 730 -18.90 8.34 5.28
C ARG A 730 -19.34 8.67 3.85
N ASP A 731 -20.63 8.54 3.58
CA ASP A 731 -21.22 8.77 2.27
C ASP A 731 -22.61 9.40 2.42
N ILE A 732 -23.05 10.07 1.35
CA ILE A 732 -24.38 10.68 1.24
C ILE A 732 -25.47 9.61 1.24
N GLU A 733 -25.15 8.45 0.65
CA GLU A 733 -26.05 7.32 0.46
C GLU A 733 -26.62 6.79 1.79
N PHE A 734 -25.84 6.83 2.86
CA PHE A 734 -26.30 6.47 4.20
C PHE A 734 -27.51 7.31 4.65
N ILE A 735 -27.48 8.64 4.45
CA ILE A 735 -28.58 9.54 4.82
C ILE A 735 -29.78 9.28 3.92
N ARG A 736 -29.55 9.05 2.62
CA ARG A 736 -30.59 8.73 1.64
C ARG A 736 -31.35 7.45 2.03
N VAL A 737 -30.61 6.39 2.35
CA VAL A 737 -31.17 5.09 2.76
C VAL A 737 -31.86 5.17 4.12
N ILE A 738 -31.36 5.99 5.05
CA ILE A 738 -32.12 6.33 6.27
C ILE A 738 -33.49 6.90 5.89
N GLY A 739 -33.52 7.87 4.97
CA GLY A 739 -34.76 8.47 4.47
C GLY A 739 -35.74 7.45 3.91
N GLU A 740 -35.25 6.47 3.12
CA GLU A 740 -36.08 5.39 2.60
C GLU A 740 -36.64 4.49 3.73
N ILE A 741 -35.78 4.07 4.66
CA ILE A 741 -36.15 3.17 5.76
C ILE A 741 -37.18 3.81 6.70
N ILE A 742 -37.00 5.11 7.01
CA ILE A 742 -37.90 5.82 7.93
C ILE A 742 -39.05 6.53 7.19
N SER A 743 -39.11 6.40 5.87
CA SER A 743 -40.09 7.06 5.00
C SER A 743 -40.12 8.59 5.14
N ASP A 744 -38.94 9.22 5.23
CA ASP A 744 -38.78 10.69 5.28
C ASP A 744 -38.21 11.19 3.95
N GLN A 745 -39.10 11.67 3.08
CA GLN A 745 -38.76 12.09 1.71
C GLN A 745 -37.75 13.23 1.67
N SER A 746 -37.73 14.11 2.69
CA SER A 746 -36.73 15.19 2.75
C SER A 746 -35.31 14.62 2.86
N LEU A 747 -35.12 13.53 3.61
CA LEU A 747 -33.80 12.90 3.72
C LEU A 747 -33.38 12.17 2.44
N VAL A 748 -34.34 11.72 1.63
CA VAL A 748 -34.08 11.07 0.34
C VAL A 748 -33.67 12.12 -0.70
N ASP A 749 -34.46 13.18 -0.84
CA ASP A 749 -34.28 14.18 -1.90
C ASP A 749 -33.14 15.16 -1.60
N GLU A 750 -32.92 15.48 -0.32
CA GLU A 750 -31.92 16.47 0.12
C GLU A 750 -30.71 15.82 0.84
N ALA A 751 -30.43 14.53 0.61
CA ALA A 751 -29.35 13.80 1.30
C ALA A 751 -27.99 14.52 1.26
N SER A 752 -27.63 15.11 0.11
CA SER A 752 -26.38 15.86 -0.09
C SER A 752 -26.31 17.13 0.78
N ASP A 753 -27.45 17.79 0.96
CA ASP A 753 -27.56 19.00 1.78
C ASP A 753 -27.42 18.68 3.28
N TYR A 754 -27.99 17.56 3.73
CA TYR A 754 -27.82 17.07 5.10
C TYR A 754 -26.37 16.62 5.37
N HIS A 755 -25.72 16.01 4.38
CA HIS A 755 -24.31 15.64 4.46
C HIS A 755 -23.41 16.88 4.58
N ARG A 756 -23.62 17.88 3.71
CA ARG A 756 -22.90 19.17 3.74
C ARG A 756 -23.12 19.93 5.04
N ALA A 757 -24.35 19.93 5.55
CA ALA A 757 -24.68 20.52 6.84
C ALA A 757 -23.90 19.87 8.00
N SER A 758 -23.73 18.54 7.95
CA SER A 758 -22.95 17.78 8.93
C SER A 758 -21.46 18.17 8.88
N GLN A 759 -20.91 18.41 7.68
CA GLN A 759 -19.53 18.92 7.50
C GLN A 759 -19.37 20.33 8.10
N GLN A 760 -20.29 21.25 7.80
CA GLN A 760 -20.26 22.62 8.34
C GLN A 760 -20.35 22.64 9.87
N VAL A 761 -21.09 21.70 10.48
CA VAL A 761 -21.14 21.55 11.95
C VAL A 761 -19.80 21.05 12.49
N ARG A 762 -19.17 20.05 11.86
CA ARG A 762 -17.81 19.59 12.25
C ARG A 762 -16.83 20.76 12.25
N ASP A 763 -16.79 21.50 11.15
CA ASP A 763 -15.81 22.57 10.93
C ASP A 763 -16.02 23.70 11.96
N LYS A 764 -17.29 24.02 12.30
CA LYS A 764 -17.61 24.98 13.37
C LYS A 764 -17.14 24.53 14.75
N PHE A 765 -17.37 23.26 15.12
CA PHE A 765 -16.92 22.74 16.41
C PHE A 765 -15.38 22.70 16.52
N GLN A 766 -14.69 22.48 15.40
CA GLN A 766 -13.23 22.58 15.32
C GLN A 766 -12.76 24.03 15.47
N LEU A 767 -13.42 24.98 14.80
CA LEU A 767 -13.13 26.41 14.92
C LEU A 767 -13.39 26.96 16.33
N ASP A 768 -14.48 26.55 16.98
CA ASP A 768 -14.83 27.00 18.34
C ASP A 768 -13.79 26.49 19.35
N ARG A 769 -13.38 25.22 19.24
CA ARG A 769 -12.29 24.67 20.06
C ARG A 769 -10.97 25.41 19.82
N GLN A 770 -10.72 25.82 18.58
CA GLN A 770 -9.53 26.58 18.25
C GLN A 770 -9.54 27.97 18.88
N LYS A 771 -10.66 28.68 18.83
CA LYS A 771 -10.81 29.98 19.50
C LYS A 771 -10.59 29.90 21.01
N GLU A 772 -11.00 28.81 21.66
CA GLU A 772 -10.73 28.61 23.09
C GLU A 772 -9.24 28.41 23.38
N LEU A 773 -8.50 27.73 22.49
CA LEU A 773 -7.05 27.62 22.60
C LEU A 773 -6.37 28.98 22.36
N ASP A 774 -6.82 29.72 21.35
CA ASP A 774 -6.29 31.06 21.03
C ASP A 774 -6.47 32.04 22.21
N GLN A 775 -7.59 31.95 22.92
CA GLN A 775 -7.85 32.76 24.12
C GLN A 775 -6.90 32.47 25.29
N MET A 776 -6.17 31.36 25.29
CA MET A 776 -5.20 31.04 26.34
C MET A 776 -3.90 31.84 26.21
N GLU A 777 -3.70 32.55 25.09
CA GLU A 777 -2.57 33.43 24.89
C GLU A 777 -2.59 34.62 25.86
N HIS A 778 -1.46 34.89 26.51
CA HIS A 778 -1.28 35.97 27.48
C HIS A 778 -2.16 35.88 28.75
N ILE A 779 -2.78 34.72 29.02
CA ILE A 779 -3.41 34.46 30.32
C ILE A 779 -2.34 34.07 31.34
N ALA A 780 -2.40 34.65 32.54
CA ALA A 780 -1.60 34.20 33.68
C ALA A 780 -2.03 32.77 34.06
N ILE A 781 -1.08 31.86 34.27
CA ILE A 781 -1.38 30.44 34.57
C ILE A 781 -2.38 30.29 35.73
N SER A 782 -2.31 31.17 36.74
CA SER A 782 -3.23 31.19 37.89
C SER A 782 -4.68 31.54 37.55
N ALA A 783 -4.94 32.08 36.35
CA ALA A 783 -6.26 32.49 35.87
C ALA A 783 -6.83 31.52 34.80
N ALA A 784 -6.09 30.48 34.42
CA ALA A 784 -6.56 29.47 33.47
C ALA A 784 -7.62 28.55 34.11
N HIS A 785 -8.75 28.37 33.43
CA HIS A 785 -9.88 27.56 33.92
C HIS A 785 -9.76 26.07 33.56
N TYR A 786 -8.77 25.70 32.76
CA TYR A 786 -8.52 24.32 32.32
C TYR A 786 -7.27 23.73 33.00
N PRO A 787 -7.22 22.41 33.23
CA PRO A 787 -6.00 21.75 33.69
C PRO A 787 -4.88 21.89 32.65
N ILE A 788 -3.73 22.41 33.08
CA ILE A 788 -2.54 22.58 32.24
C ILE A 788 -1.46 21.61 32.73
N SER A 789 -0.95 20.80 31.81
CA SER A 789 0.24 19.99 32.01
C SER A 789 1.43 20.63 31.31
N TYR A 790 2.64 20.45 31.84
CA TYR A 790 3.86 21.02 31.28
C TYR A 790 4.80 19.91 30.80
N LEU A 791 5.35 20.09 29.61
CA LEU A 791 6.32 19.18 29.01
C LEU A 791 7.54 19.98 28.53
N THR A 792 8.72 19.61 29.01
CA THR A 792 9.97 20.27 28.63
C THR A 792 10.49 19.67 27.33
N VAL A 793 10.75 20.52 26.33
CA VAL A 793 11.29 20.09 25.03
C VAL A 793 12.68 19.51 25.23
N GLN A 794 12.82 18.21 24.93
CA GLN A 794 14.09 17.50 24.96
C GLN A 794 14.80 17.58 23.61
N ASN A 795 14.05 17.45 22.51
CA ASN A 795 14.59 17.55 21.17
C ASN A 795 13.56 18.16 20.22
N MET A 796 14.05 18.92 19.24
CA MET A 796 13.25 19.52 18.17
C MET A 796 13.93 19.13 16.86
N VAL A 797 13.22 18.35 16.05
CA VAL A 797 13.75 17.80 14.81
C VAL A 797 12.89 18.32 13.67
N LYS A 798 13.52 18.91 12.66
CA LYS A 798 12.86 19.18 11.39
C LYS A 798 12.55 17.85 10.72
N ILE A 799 11.29 17.63 10.43
CA ILE A 799 10.76 16.45 9.75
C ILE A 799 10.05 16.92 8.48
N ASN A 800 9.65 16.01 7.60
CA ASN A 800 8.79 16.38 6.47
C ASN A 800 7.88 15.20 6.15
N TYR A 801 6.93 14.96 7.05
CA TYR A 801 6.04 13.80 6.99
C TYR A 801 4.64 14.22 6.57
N LYS A 802 4.11 13.56 5.54
CA LYS A 802 2.70 13.69 5.20
C LYS A 802 1.90 12.85 6.18
N VAL A 803 1.33 13.49 7.18
CA VAL A 803 0.49 12.85 8.18
C VAL A 803 -0.97 13.23 7.95
N ASN A 804 -1.88 12.43 8.48
CA ASN A 804 -3.28 12.85 8.56
C ASN A 804 -3.32 14.20 9.30
N ARG A 805 -4.06 15.19 8.78
CA ARG A 805 -4.17 16.53 9.39
C ARG A 805 -4.52 16.45 10.89
N ALA A 806 -5.30 15.46 11.30
CA ALA A 806 -5.64 15.22 12.71
C ALA A 806 -4.44 14.86 13.61
N LYS A 807 -3.30 14.46 13.03
CA LYS A 807 -2.05 14.13 13.75
C LYS A 807 -1.09 15.32 13.84
N THR A 808 -1.36 16.45 13.16
CA THR A 808 -0.60 17.69 13.37
C THR A 808 -1.30 18.55 14.42
N ASN A 809 -0.62 19.56 14.94
CA ASN A 809 -1.24 20.61 15.74
C ASN A 809 -2.11 21.55 14.88
N CYS A 810 -2.97 20.97 14.04
CA CYS A 810 -3.81 21.63 13.04
C CYS A 810 -4.76 22.68 13.59
N LEU A 811 -5.02 22.62 14.89
CA LEU A 811 -5.89 23.55 15.57
C LEU A 811 -5.15 24.91 15.64
N LEU A 812 -3.93 24.96 16.17
CA LEU A 812 -3.18 26.20 16.43
C LEU A 812 -2.51 26.84 15.19
N GLU A 813 -2.99 26.53 13.99
CA GLU A 813 -2.53 27.14 12.74
C GLU A 813 -3.46 28.32 12.43
N GLY A 814 -2.98 29.56 12.64
CA GLY A 814 -3.76 30.76 12.32
C GLY A 814 -3.87 30.97 10.81
N GLU A 815 -5.04 31.42 10.35
CA GLU A 815 -5.26 31.99 9.00
C GLU A 815 -4.27 33.12 8.68
#